data_AF-A0A8J3DAZ2-F1
#
_entry.id   AF-A0A8J3DAZ2-F1
#
_cell.length_a   1.000
_cell.length_b   1.000
_cell.length_c   1.000
_cell.angle_alpha   90.00
_cell.angle_beta   90.00
_cell.angle_gamma   90.00
#
_symmetry.space_group_name_H-M   'P 1'
#
loop_
_entity.id
_entity.type
_entity.pdbx_description
1 polymer ?
#
loop_
_entity_poly.entity_id
_entity_poly.type
_entity_poly.pdbx_seq_one_letter_code
_entity_poly.pdbx_strand_id
1 'polypeptide(L)'
;MSFILLLTLSLSTLSQVELASATHDQQRQDARENARLGLLIALGKLQQSAGPDQRVTARADILGDNHYADGNQYWTGVWNTTNINAAPVWLVSGETDVTAEFLSGESLVKASASVIDGHTKAAIRVPKIEINENGVHVGNYAFWISGENDKIALSALERIHDFPTTKTERRYLEFQNGAPDLNYLSGEGYSTPETDNFNLEADPALSNRLDVAFSNNQLTALELSSGQPAFPEWRADSFSHNATAASWTVLANSNHGGLKANLLDETLNDPMATRATRDFLSGYPDPLLAAPGNAPPLRKEGEPYFAPQTIPTEIVLWMGIFHTWKDAQLRIRFHVEAEFWNPYTLPLIYPPDPDPMHDRAFVVRFENLPTITIRQATKKRVAPTITEDLNDLSAYPTPNDPRKGISSWIDIAPIDLEDRPQLEPGEVYRVMEPNPMVQTEGLARDFGTQLWAEEYDTRPPDNAKIEIKAKHPKDGVRIIIEDYLSGQPVFTIENLKFDDFTIKKTFRKTNSSDAADSFSRPESLTYSVEDYTIAYHFRLATDESDPGVLKELLDGLDLQHPVLDAGATFTDHEGVTYKVSDFIDSASTDPADAAQLKANTFSLLDIYRDATTRSHKLSERVLAYDLPRDDSDFVSLGALRYLPRWKKASTTMGMPHSDANNDIFDRFFVEDSNKSNPHLAYLDATGSPDLAEVASSALVKGGFNVNSTSVAAWATFLSSRGLIETTSGDEEYARNLFTRLPYYSAANPRIEISTTKLETTPFYFPPVYQQGMRQLDSAKAKDQLLFIAKGIVTHLKTRGKPYKSVQEFLDAGIIQDLLESPETADGGGINANIMKNSNVYITQGDIAAQRAELLTARSDTFLIRSFGDAVDPYTNEVAARAWIEAIVRRKPTLITEAAPHLNATALNPRKFEIVSWRWLDKSEVQ
;
A
#
# COMPACT_ATOMS: atom_id res chain seq x y z
N MET A 1 -48.22 35.50 73.14
CA MET A 1 -47.64 34.17 73.42
C MET A 1 -47.63 33.29 72.16
N SER A 2 -48.77 32.95 71.55
CA SER A 2 -48.81 32.03 70.37
C SER A 2 -48.10 32.52 69.10
N PHE A 3 -48.12 33.83 68.82
CA PHE A 3 -47.40 34.41 67.66
C PHE A 3 -45.88 34.31 67.81
N ILE A 4 -45.35 34.60 69.00
CA ILE A 4 -43.91 34.47 69.30
C ILE A 4 -43.48 33.01 69.17
N LEU A 5 -44.32 32.07 69.61
CA LEU A 5 -44.03 30.64 69.55
C LEU A 5 -43.99 30.12 68.10
N LEU A 6 -44.94 30.55 67.26
CA LEU A 6 -44.92 30.24 65.82
C LEU A 6 -43.70 30.86 65.12
N LEU A 7 -43.34 32.10 65.47
CA LEU A 7 -42.18 32.78 64.91
C LEU A 7 -40.87 32.08 65.30
N THR A 8 -40.72 31.67 66.56
CA THR A 8 -39.55 30.91 67.01
C THR A 8 -39.48 29.54 66.35
N LEU A 9 -40.62 28.87 66.12
CA LEU A 9 -40.67 27.59 65.43
C LEU A 9 -40.27 27.77 63.95
N SER A 10 -40.79 28.79 63.26
CA SER A 10 -40.49 29.04 61.85
C SER A 10 -39.02 29.42 61.64
N LEU A 11 -38.46 30.26 62.51
CA LEU A 11 -37.03 30.61 62.49
C LEU A 11 -36.15 29.40 62.78
N SER A 12 -36.55 28.54 63.72
CA SER A 12 -35.83 27.29 64.02
C SER A 12 -35.88 26.32 62.85
N THR A 13 -37.04 26.16 62.19
CA THR A 13 -37.14 25.27 61.02
C THR A 13 -36.37 25.83 59.83
N LEU A 14 -36.42 27.14 59.59
CA LEU A 14 -35.65 27.77 58.52
C LEU A 14 -34.15 27.61 58.76
N SER A 15 -33.68 27.85 59.98
CA SER A 15 -32.26 27.68 60.33
C SER A 15 -31.81 26.22 60.22
N GLN A 16 -32.66 25.25 60.57
CA GLN A 16 -32.37 23.83 60.36
C GLN A 16 -32.28 23.48 58.87
N VAL A 17 -33.18 24.01 58.04
CA VAL A 17 -33.15 23.80 56.58
C VAL A 17 -31.91 24.46 55.96
N GLU A 18 -31.56 25.69 56.36
CA GLU A 18 -30.34 26.37 55.88
C GLU A 18 -29.07 25.64 56.30
N LEU A 19 -28.99 25.16 57.55
CA LEU A 19 -27.84 24.38 58.04
C LEU A 19 -27.72 23.06 57.28
N ALA A 20 -28.84 22.37 57.04
CA ALA A 20 -28.87 21.14 56.25
C ALA A 20 -28.43 21.40 54.79
N SER A 21 -28.93 22.48 54.17
CA SER A 21 -28.52 22.88 52.82
C SER A 21 -27.03 23.18 52.74
N ALA A 22 -26.51 23.99 53.68
CA ALA A 22 -25.08 24.34 53.73
C ALA A 22 -24.20 23.09 53.92
N THR A 23 -24.64 22.14 54.75
CA THR A 23 -23.94 20.87 54.97
C THR A 23 -23.94 20.02 53.70
N HIS A 24 -25.07 19.92 52.99
CA HIS A 24 -25.15 19.21 51.71
C HIS A 24 -24.30 19.86 50.63
N ASP A 25 -24.27 21.20 50.58
CA ASP A 25 -23.44 21.94 49.63
C ASP A 25 -21.95 21.72 49.91
N GLN A 26 -21.55 21.74 51.19
CA GLN A 26 -20.19 21.42 51.61
C GLN A 26 -19.80 19.99 51.22
N GLN A 27 -20.60 18.98 51.58
CA GLN A 27 -20.34 17.58 51.21
C GLN A 27 -20.23 17.40 49.69
N ARG A 28 -21.05 18.12 48.92
CA ARG A 28 -20.98 18.10 47.45
C ARG A 28 -19.72 18.77 46.91
N GLN A 29 -19.22 19.83 47.55
CA GLN A 29 -17.93 20.44 47.23
C GLN A 29 -16.78 19.48 47.54
N ASP A 30 -16.78 18.85 48.72
CA ASP A 30 -15.76 17.87 49.11
C ASP A 30 -15.70 16.69 48.10
N ALA A 31 -16.86 16.17 47.71
CA ALA A 31 -16.92 15.11 46.69
C ALA A 31 -16.37 15.59 45.32
N ARG A 32 -16.62 16.85 44.94
CA ARG A 32 -16.06 17.45 43.71
C ARG A 32 -14.54 17.63 43.83
N GLU A 33 -14.03 18.05 44.97
CA GLU A 33 -12.59 18.17 45.21
C GLU A 33 -11.89 16.81 45.11
N ASN A 34 -12.48 15.77 45.70
CA ASN A 34 -11.98 14.40 45.60
C ASN A 34 -11.99 13.88 44.15
N ALA A 35 -13.06 14.19 43.38
CA ALA A 35 -13.13 13.83 41.97
C ALA A 35 -12.06 14.57 41.15
N ARG A 36 -11.80 15.85 41.45
CA ARG A 36 -10.76 16.65 40.80
C ARG A 36 -9.36 16.15 41.16
N LEU A 37 -9.12 15.76 42.41
CA LEU A 37 -7.88 15.11 42.83
C LEU A 37 -7.63 13.84 42.00
N GLY A 38 -8.64 12.98 41.87
CA GLY A 38 -8.56 11.79 41.04
C GLY A 38 -8.23 12.10 39.58
N LEU A 39 -8.82 13.16 39.01
CA LEU A 39 -8.50 13.63 37.64
C LEU A 39 -7.04 14.11 37.52
N LEU A 40 -6.52 14.85 38.49
CA LEU A 40 -5.14 15.33 38.48
C LEU A 40 -4.14 14.17 38.62
N ILE A 41 -4.44 13.17 39.47
CA ILE A 41 -3.63 11.96 39.60
C ILE A 41 -3.67 11.16 38.30
N ALA A 42 -4.85 11.00 37.69
CA ALA A 42 -5.01 10.34 36.41
C ALA A 42 -4.17 11.01 35.31
N LEU A 43 -4.19 12.35 35.25
CA LEU A 43 -3.37 13.12 34.31
C LEU A 43 -1.87 12.90 34.56
N GLY A 44 -1.43 12.90 35.82
CA GLY A 44 -0.04 12.60 36.18
C GLY A 44 0.39 11.19 35.77
N LYS A 45 -0.46 10.18 36.02
CA LYS A 45 -0.22 8.79 35.62
C LYS A 45 -0.16 8.63 34.11
N LEU A 46 -1.06 9.29 33.38
CA LEU A 46 -1.07 9.35 31.92
C LEU A 46 0.23 10.00 31.40
N GLN A 47 0.61 11.14 31.96
CA GLN A 47 1.81 11.88 31.58
C GLN A 47 3.10 11.07 31.79
N GLN A 48 3.21 10.34 32.89
CA GLN A 48 4.35 9.48 33.18
C GLN A 48 4.41 8.24 32.28
N SER A 49 3.25 7.61 32.03
CA SER A 49 3.19 6.29 31.39
C SER A 49 3.16 6.39 29.87
N ALA A 50 2.32 7.29 29.32
CA ALA A 50 2.09 7.48 27.90
C ALA A 50 2.80 8.73 27.32
N GLY A 51 3.45 9.55 28.14
CA GLY A 51 4.21 10.72 27.66
C GLY A 51 5.36 10.40 26.69
N PRO A 52 6.20 9.37 26.93
CA PRO A 52 7.26 8.97 26.01
C PRO A 52 6.73 8.46 24.66
N ASP A 53 7.51 8.60 23.58
CA ASP A 53 7.09 8.20 22.23
C ASP A 53 7.01 6.68 22.07
N GLN A 54 7.98 5.98 22.67
CA GLN A 54 8.13 4.53 22.62
C GLN A 54 7.11 3.80 23.52
N ARG A 55 5.84 4.05 23.26
CA ARG A 55 4.68 3.46 23.94
C ARG A 55 3.63 3.06 22.93
N VAL A 56 2.93 1.97 23.22
CA VAL A 56 1.70 1.58 22.54
C VAL A 56 0.59 1.38 23.54
N THR A 57 -0.65 1.57 23.09
CA THR A 57 -1.83 1.42 23.94
C THR A 57 -2.79 0.43 23.33
N ALA A 58 -3.53 -0.26 24.18
CA ALA A 58 -4.60 -1.16 23.80
C ALA A 58 -5.57 -1.32 24.97
N ARG A 59 -6.78 -1.79 24.68
CA ARG A 59 -7.73 -2.21 25.71
C ARG A 59 -7.33 -3.57 26.29
N ALA A 60 -7.74 -3.85 27.53
CA ALA A 60 -7.37 -5.06 28.25
C ALA A 60 -7.88 -6.36 27.61
N ASP A 61 -8.96 -6.28 26.83
CA ASP A 61 -9.46 -7.41 26.05
C ASP A 61 -8.46 -7.92 24.99
N ILE A 62 -7.40 -7.18 24.65
CA ILE A 62 -6.31 -7.66 23.79
C ILE A 62 -5.57 -8.86 24.39
N LEU A 63 -5.64 -9.05 25.72
CA LEU A 63 -5.05 -10.19 26.41
C LEU A 63 -5.79 -11.50 26.11
N GLY A 64 -6.94 -11.44 25.44
CA GLY A 64 -7.81 -12.57 25.15
C GLY A 64 -8.83 -12.83 26.26
N ASP A 65 -9.87 -13.58 25.91
CA ASP A 65 -10.99 -13.84 26.82
C ASP A 65 -10.50 -14.64 28.05
N ASN A 66 -11.04 -14.31 29.24
CA ASN A 66 -10.66 -14.86 30.56
C ASN A 66 -9.35 -14.35 31.18
N HIS A 67 -8.62 -13.45 30.53
CA HIS A 67 -7.40 -12.84 31.10
C HIS A 67 -7.66 -11.51 31.82
N TYR A 68 -8.93 -11.19 32.10
CA TYR A 68 -9.37 -10.00 32.81
C TYR A 68 -10.66 -10.29 33.57
N ALA A 69 -10.94 -9.54 34.64
CA ALA A 69 -12.21 -9.62 35.37
C ALA A 69 -13.35 -8.89 34.64
N ASP A 70 -14.60 -9.29 34.91
CA ASP A 70 -15.78 -8.65 34.33
C ASP A 70 -15.79 -7.13 34.55
N GLY A 71 -15.89 -6.38 33.45
CA GLY A 71 -15.87 -4.91 33.45
C GLY A 71 -14.48 -4.29 33.27
N ASN A 72 -13.40 -5.08 33.33
CA ASN A 72 -12.03 -4.58 33.12
C ASN A 72 -11.60 -4.61 31.66
N GLN A 73 -12.37 -5.24 30.76
CA GLN A 73 -12.11 -5.32 29.33
C GLN A 73 -11.86 -3.97 28.64
N TYR A 74 -12.43 -2.89 29.18
CA TYR A 74 -12.29 -1.52 28.66
C TYR A 74 -11.18 -0.71 29.33
N TRP A 75 -10.32 -1.33 30.14
CA TRP A 75 -9.16 -0.66 30.70
C TRP A 75 -8.12 -0.43 29.61
N THR A 76 -7.64 0.81 29.47
CA THR A 76 -6.53 1.10 28.57
C THR A 76 -5.21 0.79 29.28
N GLY A 77 -4.41 -0.08 28.66
CA GLY A 77 -3.04 -0.37 29.08
C GLY A 77 -2.02 0.41 28.25
N VAL A 78 -0.85 0.64 28.82
CA VAL A 78 0.31 1.22 28.13
C VAL A 78 1.47 0.24 28.21
N TRP A 79 1.97 -0.18 27.04
CA TRP A 79 3.15 -1.04 26.91
C TRP A 79 4.36 -0.24 26.46
N ASN A 80 5.55 -0.64 26.92
CA ASN A 80 6.80 -0.06 26.49
C ASN A 80 7.31 -0.81 25.24
N THR A 81 7.51 -0.11 24.12
CA THR A 81 7.94 -0.75 22.86
C THR A 81 9.37 -1.26 22.92
N THR A 82 10.22 -0.75 23.84
CA THR A 82 11.58 -1.26 24.05
C THR A 82 11.62 -2.61 24.78
N ASN A 83 10.55 -2.96 25.49
CA ASN A 83 10.34 -4.28 26.08
C ASN A 83 8.84 -4.59 26.12
N ILE A 84 8.29 -4.98 24.96
CA ILE A 84 6.85 -5.19 24.79
C ILE A 84 6.29 -6.34 25.64
N ASN A 85 7.15 -7.24 26.12
CA ASN A 85 6.76 -8.35 26.97
C ASN A 85 6.70 -7.98 28.46
N ALA A 86 7.11 -6.77 28.84
CA ALA A 86 6.92 -6.27 30.20
C ALA A 86 5.44 -6.08 30.52
N ALA A 87 5.08 -6.17 31.80
CA ALA A 87 3.72 -5.91 32.25
C ALA A 87 3.28 -4.48 31.86
N PRO A 88 2.06 -4.30 31.31
CA PRO A 88 1.56 -2.98 30.98
C PRO A 88 1.24 -2.16 32.22
N VAL A 89 1.29 -0.84 32.04
CA VAL A 89 0.72 0.08 33.03
C VAL A 89 -0.76 0.31 32.69
N TRP A 90 -1.66 -0.17 33.56
CA TRP A 90 -3.09 0.10 33.43
C TRP A 90 -3.44 1.52 33.85
N LEU A 91 -4.14 2.25 33.00
CA LEU A 91 -4.54 3.64 33.22
C LEU A 91 -5.85 3.73 34.04
N VAL A 92 -5.81 3.15 35.23
CA VAL A 92 -6.89 3.17 36.23
C VAL A 92 -6.33 3.55 37.60
N SER A 93 -7.21 3.89 38.55
CA SER A 93 -6.84 4.10 39.95
C SER A 93 -6.31 2.82 40.59
N GLY A 94 -5.39 2.95 41.55
CA GLY A 94 -4.76 1.83 42.26
C GLY A 94 -3.42 1.37 41.71
N GLU A 95 -2.82 0.42 42.43
CA GLU A 95 -1.50 -0.16 42.16
C GLU A 95 -1.62 -1.29 41.13
N THR A 96 -0.77 -1.26 40.11
CA THR A 96 -0.94 -2.03 38.85
C THR A 96 -0.02 -3.23 38.71
N ASP A 97 0.68 -3.63 39.78
CA ASP A 97 1.57 -4.82 39.79
C ASP A 97 0.81 -6.17 39.72
N VAL A 98 -0.51 -6.11 39.63
CA VAL A 98 -1.36 -7.28 39.42
C VAL A 98 -1.38 -7.60 37.93
N THR A 99 -0.82 -8.76 37.56
CA THR A 99 -1.30 -9.49 36.38
C THR A 99 -2.82 -9.44 36.40
N ALA A 100 -3.48 -9.18 35.28
CA ALA A 100 -4.94 -9.02 35.22
C ALA A 100 -5.74 -10.24 35.75
N GLU A 101 -5.05 -11.30 36.14
CA GLU A 101 -5.47 -12.35 37.08
C GLU A 101 -5.82 -11.76 38.48
N PHE A 102 -7.11 -11.61 38.74
CA PHE A 102 -7.73 -11.41 40.07
C PHE A 102 -7.68 -10.00 40.70
N LEU A 103 -8.56 -9.12 40.21
CA LEU A 103 -9.15 -8.04 41.03
C LEU A 103 -10.61 -8.37 41.35
N SER A 104 -10.83 -9.46 42.10
CA SER A 104 -12.13 -9.79 42.71
C SER A 104 -12.23 -9.34 44.17
N GLY A 105 -11.24 -8.62 44.69
CA GLY A 105 -11.15 -8.20 46.08
C GLY A 105 -11.34 -6.69 46.25
N GLU A 106 -12.46 -6.35 46.89
CA GLU A 106 -12.69 -5.14 47.70
C GLU A 106 -12.36 -3.77 47.09
N SER A 107 -13.43 -3.12 46.62
CA SER A 107 -13.62 -1.70 46.30
C SER A 107 -13.55 -1.35 44.80
N LEU A 108 -14.67 -1.56 44.09
CA LEU A 108 -14.87 -1.22 42.68
C LEU A 108 -16.02 -0.21 42.52
N VAL A 109 -15.74 0.95 41.91
CA VAL A 109 -16.77 1.94 41.53
C VAL A 109 -17.12 1.79 40.05
N LYS A 110 -18.40 1.95 39.69
CA LYS A 110 -18.84 2.04 38.29
C LYS A 110 -18.42 3.39 37.70
N ALA A 111 -17.44 3.38 36.79
CA ALA A 111 -16.95 4.58 36.11
C ALA A 111 -17.77 4.95 34.86
N SER A 112 -18.53 3.99 34.32
CA SER A 112 -19.45 4.17 33.20
C SER A 112 -20.49 3.05 33.26
N ALA A 113 -21.76 3.35 32.99
CA ALA A 113 -22.80 2.37 32.76
C ALA A 113 -23.74 2.90 31.68
N SER A 114 -24.09 2.03 30.74
CA SER A 114 -25.24 2.25 29.86
C SER A 114 -26.28 1.19 30.17
N VAL A 115 -27.50 1.61 30.50
CA VAL A 115 -28.63 0.70 30.78
C VAL A 115 -29.72 0.93 29.74
N ILE A 116 -29.88 -0.02 28.82
CA ILE A 116 -31.03 -0.11 27.92
C ILE A 116 -31.48 -1.58 27.97
N ASP A 117 -32.78 -1.83 28.20
CA ASP A 117 -33.41 -3.16 28.26
C ASP A 117 -32.86 -4.15 29.30
N GLY A 118 -32.50 -3.66 30.50
CA GLY A 118 -32.23 -4.54 31.66
C GLY A 118 -30.96 -5.39 31.57
N HIS A 119 -30.17 -5.26 30.50
CA HIS A 119 -28.87 -5.91 30.34
C HIS A 119 -27.74 -4.95 30.75
N THR A 120 -27.18 -5.15 31.94
CA THR A 120 -26.00 -4.42 32.45
C THR A 120 -24.71 -5.15 32.03
N LYS A 121 -24.28 -5.04 30.77
CA LYS A 121 -23.04 -5.69 30.29
C LYS A 121 -21.86 -4.74 30.04
N ALA A 122 -22.06 -3.42 30.01
CA ALA A 122 -21.00 -2.44 29.70
C ALA A 122 -20.50 -1.62 30.92
N ALA A 123 -20.64 -2.13 32.15
CA ALA A 123 -20.23 -1.38 33.33
C ALA A 123 -18.71 -1.51 33.59
N ILE A 124 -17.99 -0.38 33.56
CA ILE A 124 -16.54 -0.34 33.85
C ILE A 124 -16.32 -0.27 35.35
N ARG A 125 -15.44 -1.13 35.86
CA ARG A 125 -15.09 -1.20 37.28
C ARG A 125 -13.66 -0.74 37.48
N VAL A 126 -13.40 0.08 38.50
CA VAL A 126 -12.05 0.54 38.84
C VAL A 126 -11.83 0.56 40.36
N PRO A 127 -10.59 0.32 40.83
CA PRO A 127 -10.25 0.37 42.25
C PRO A 127 -10.55 1.73 42.88
N LYS A 128 -11.18 1.72 44.05
CA LYS A 128 -11.49 2.91 44.83
C LYS A 128 -10.38 3.18 45.85
N ILE A 129 -9.86 4.40 45.91
CA ILE A 129 -8.74 4.79 46.77
C ILE A 129 -9.23 5.73 47.87
N GLU A 130 -8.89 5.40 49.12
CA GLU A 130 -9.26 6.17 50.30
C GLU A 130 -8.42 7.45 50.45
N ILE A 131 -9.06 8.52 50.88
CA ILE A 131 -8.44 9.80 51.22
C ILE A 131 -8.52 9.97 52.73
N ASN A 132 -7.36 10.01 53.37
CA ASN A 132 -7.24 10.17 54.82
C ASN A 132 -6.63 11.53 55.15
N GLU A 133 -7.33 12.32 55.98
CA GLU A 133 -6.81 13.55 56.56
C GLU A 133 -6.52 13.33 58.05
N ASN A 134 -5.27 13.53 58.47
CA ASN A 134 -4.84 13.32 59.86
C ASN A 134 -5.20 11.93 60.44
N GLY A 135 -5.26 10.90 59.59
CA GLY A 135 -5.62 9.53 59.98
C GLY A 135 -7.13 9.26 60.05
N VAL A 136 -7.96 10.20 59.61
CA VAL A 136 -9.42 10.05 59.51
C VAL A 136 -9.83 9.94 58.05
N HIS A 137 -10.71 8.99 57.73
CA HIS A 137 -11.25 8.81 56.39
C HIS A 137 -12.23 9.94 56.08
N VAL A 138 -11.94 10.73 55.04
CA VAL A 138 -12.74 11.90 54.65
C VAL A 138 -13.43 11.73 53.30
N GLY A 139 -13.02 10.74 52.52
CA GLY A 139 -13.57 10.53 51.20
C GLY A 139 -12.75 9.58 50.37
N ASN A 140 -13.12 9.43 49.10
CA ASN A 140 -12.42 8.54 48.20
C ASN A 140 -12.38 9.11 46.80
N TYR A 141 -11.43 8.64 46.00
CA TYR A 141 -11.40 8.88 44.57
C TYR A 141 -11.19 7.59 43.78
N ALA A 142 -11.63 7.60 42.53
CA ALA A 142 -11.33 6.55 41.56
C ALA A 142 -11.28 7.15 40.16
N PHE A 143 -10.50 6.60 39.25
CA PHE A 143 -10.46 7.09 37.87
C PHE A 143 -10.26 5.97 36.86
N TRP A 144 -10.74 6.22 35.65
CA TRP A 144 -10.56 5.40 34.46
C TRP A 144 -10.16 6.29 33.30
N ILE A 145 -9.19 5.84 32.51
CA ILE A 145 -8.77 6.52 31.28
C ILE A 145 -9.07 5.60 30.09
N SER A 146 -9.79 6.13 29.10
CA SER A 146 -10.06 5.50 27.81
C SER A 146 -9.15 6.10 26.74
N GLY A 147 -8.52 5.26 25.92
CA GLY A 147 -7.95 5.69 24.65
C GLY A 147 -9.06 6.02 23.65
N GLU A 148 -9.02 7.22 23.05
CA GLU A 148 -10.04 7.62 22.07
C GLU A 148 -9.65 7.20 20.64
N ASN A 149 -8.35 7.04 20.33
CA ASN A 149 -7.93 6.51 19.03
C ASN A 149 -8.16 5.00 18.89
N ASP A 150 -8.48 4.30 19.99
CA ASP A 150 -8.94 2.90 19.97
C ASP A 150 -10.39 2.78 19.43
N LYS A 151 -11.05 3.91 19.18
CA LYS A 151 -12.43 4.04 18.69
C LYS A 151 -12.44 4.69 17.31
N ILE A 152 -13.52 4.52 16.55
CA ILE A 152 -13.65 5.20 15.26
C ILE A 152 -13.99 6.68 15.47
N ALA A 153 -13.23 7.55 14.82
CA ALA A 153 -13.48 8.99 14.85
C ALA A 153 -14.68 9.34 13.97
N LEU A 154 -15.61 10.13 14.48
CA LEU A 154 -16.78 10.55 13.71
C LEU A 154 -16.43 11.49 12.56
N SER A 155 -15.39 12.30 12.71
CA SER A 155 -14.84 13.08 11.60
C SER A 155 -14.25 12.20 10.50
N ALA A 156 -13.81 10.98 10.81
CA ALA A 156 -13.40 10.03 9.79
C ALA A 156 -14.60 9.35 9.09
N LEU A 157 -15.83 9.52 9.60
CA LEU A 157 -17.07 9.03 8.97
C LEU A 157 -17.62 9.94 7.87
N GLU A 158 -16.91 11.03 7.53
CA GLU A 158 -17.31 12.12 6.62
C GLU A 158 -17.88 11.71 5.23
N ARG A 159 -17.97 10.43 4.87
CA ARG A 159 -18.56 9.97 3.60
C ARG A 159 -19.28 8.60 3.65
N ILE A 160 -19.70 8.11 4.81
CA ILE A 160 -20.53 6.89 4.87
C ILE A 160 -22.02 7.29 4.85
N HIS A 161 -22.65 7.46 3.69
CA HIS A 161 -24.12 7.58 3.67
C HIS A 161 -24.80 6.83 2.54
N ASP A 162 -25.56 5.79 2.91
CA ASP A 162 -26.70 5.24 2.15
C ASP A 162 -27.92 6.05 2.62
N PHE A 163 -28.49 6.86 1.75
CA PHE A 163 -29.86 7.33 1.91
C PHE A 163 -30.60 7.17 0.58
N PRO A 164 -31.90 6.83 0.62
CA PRO A 164 -32.70 6.66 -0.59
C PRO A 164 -33.17 8.01 -1.17
N THR A 165 -32.57 8.39 -2.31
CA THR A 165 -33.10 9.02 -3.55
C THR A 165 -34.27 10.01 -3.51
N THR A 166 -34.53 10.69 -2.39
CA THR A 166 -35.60 11.70 -2.33
C THR A 166 -35.04 13.09 -2.10
N LYS A 167 -35.66 14.06 -2.79
CA LYS A 167 -35.47 15.53 -2.81
C LYS A 167 -35.06 16.21 -1.50
N THR A 168 -35.22 15.54 -0.35
CA THR A 168 -34.65 15.87 0.95
C THR A 168 -33.11 15.93 0.94
N GLU A 169 -32.44 15.20 0.04
CA GLU A 169 -30.96 15.17 -0.15
C GLU A 169 -30.36 16.53 -0.52
N ARG A 170 -31.12 17.37 -1.24
CA ARG A 170 -30.63 18.72 -1.60
C ARG A 170 -30.51 19.65 -0.39
N ARG A 171 -31.29 19.40 0.68
CA ARG A 171 -31.19 20.14 1.96
C ARG A 171 -30.10 19.61 2.89
N TYR A 172 -29.56 18.42 2.64
CA TYR A 172 -28.43 17.88 3.40
C TYR A 172 -27.08 18.34 2.82
N LEU A 173 -27.00 18.57 1.51
CA LEU A 173 -25.88 19.31 0.89
C LEU A 173 -25.78 20.76 1.41
N GLU A 174 -26.92 21.37 1.77
CA GLU A 174 -26.97 22.66 2.47
C GLU A 174 -26.47 22.59 3.93
N PHE A 175 -26.34 21.39 4.52
CA PHE A 175 -25.79 21.20 5.87
C PHE A 175 -24.25 21.18 5.88
N GLN A 176 -23.61 20.93 4.73
CA GLN A 176 -22.15 20.81 4.63
C GLN A 176 -21.47 22.02 3.98
N ASN A 177 -22.20 22.85 3.24
CA ASN A 177 -21.70 24.13 2.74
C ASN A 177 -22.09 25.27 3.68
N GLY A 178 -21.34 25.40 4.78
CA GLY A 178 -21.24 26.60 5.63
C GLY A 178 -22.54 27.33 5.99
N ALA A 179 -23.20 26.94 7.08
CA ALA A 179 -24.05 27.79 7.90
C ALA A 179 -24.31 27.17 9.29
N PRO A 180 -24.48 27.98 10.36
CA PRO A 180 -24.71 27.50 11.71
C PRO A 180 -26.21 27.19 11.92
N ASP A 181 -26.55 25.97 12.35
CA ASP A 181 -27.50 25.70 13.44
C ASP A 181 -27.96 24.22 13.43
N LEU A 182 -27.77 23.57 14.57
CA LEU A 182 -28.52 22.40 15.00
C LEU A 182 -30.01 22.75 15.15
N ASN A 183 -30.75 22.75 14.05
CA ASN A 183 -32.21 22.87 14.01
C ASN A 183 -32.87 21.62 13.41
N TYR A 184 -32.70 20.48 14.10
CA TYR A 184 -33.68 19.40 14.06
C TYR A 184 -34.04 18.91 15.47
N LEU A 185 -34.30 19.88 16.35
CA LEU A 185 -35.26 19.72 17.46
C LEU A 185 -36.21 20.94 17.39
N SER A 186 -37.35 20.75 16.71
CA SER A 186 -38.52 21.65 16.57
C SER A 186 -38.49 22.84 15.57
N GLY A 187 -39.43 22.82 14.61
CA GLY A 187 -40.24 23.97 14.14
C GLY A 187 -39.61 25.11 13.31
N GLU A 188 -40.01 25.18 12.03
CA GLU A 188 -40.10 26.33 11.09
C GLU A 188 -39.13 27.55 11.15
N GLY A 189 -38.35 27.68 10.07
CA GLY A 189 -38.24 28.89 9.24
C GLY A 189 -37.26 30.00 9.67
N TYR A 190 -36.18 30.22 8.91
CA TYR A 190 -35.60 31.53 8.50
C TYR A 190 -34.37 31.30 7.59
N SER A 191 -34.04 32.27 6.74
CA SER A 191 -33.11 32.16 5.60
C SER A 191 -31.92 33.14 5.70
N THR A 192 -30.67 32.64 5.55
CA THR A 192 -29.58 33.03 4.60
C THR A 192 -28.18 32.62 5.12
N PRO A 193 -27.26 32.10 4.28
CA PRO A 193 -25.92 31.67 4.69
C PRO A 193 -24.79 32.64 4.25
N GLU A 194 -23.90 32.98 5.18
CA GLU A 194 -22.53 33.42 4.90
C GLU A 194 -21.57 32.29 5.35
N THR A 195 -20.59 32.02 4.51
CA THR A 195 -19.66 30.88 4.50
C THR A 195 -18.66 30.92 5.66
N ASP A 196 -18.66 29.88 6.51
CA ASP A 196 -17.53 29.55 7.40
C ASP A 196 -17.32 28.02 7.46
N ASN A 197 -16.05 27.60 7.35
CA ASN A 197 -15.60 26.21 7.41
C ASN A 197 -15.88 25.57 8.78
N PHE A 198 -16.23 24.28 8.77
CA PHE A 198 -16.57 23.48 9.95
C PHE A 198 -15.37 23.36 10.92
N ASN A 199 -15.33 24.18 11.95
CA ASN A 199 -14.26 24.20 12.93
C ASN A 199 -14.82 23.82 14.32
N LEU A 200 -14.63 22.55 14.70
CA LEU A 200 -14.97 22.03 16.05
C LEU A 200 -14.23 22.78 17.17
N GLU A 201 -13.11 23.44 16.87
CA GLU A 201 -12.39 24.29 17.83
C GLU A 201 -12.99 25.71 17.91
N ALA A 202 -13.71 26.19 16.88
CA ALA A 202 -14.37 27.50 16.89
C ALA A 202 -15.79 27.47 17.47
N ASP A 203 -16.44 26.30 17.55
CA ASP A 203 -17.75 26.12 18.18
C ASP A 203 -17.72 25.11 19.34
N PRO A 204 -17.29 25.56 20.54
CA PRO A 204 -17.33 24.76 21.76
C PRO A 204 -18.74 24.31 22.15
N ALA A 205 -19.79 24.99 21.68
CA ALA A 205 -21.17 24.62 21.99
C ALA A 205 -21.59 23.40 21.17
N LEU A 206 -21.19 23.30 19.91
CA LEU A 206 -21.43 22.12 19.07
C LEU A 206 -20.68 20.88 19.58
N SER A 207 -19.40 21.00 19.96
CA SER A 207 -18.64 19.90 20.57
C SER A 207 -19.31 19.42 21.85
N ASN A 208 -19.70 20.35 22.74
CA ASN A 208 -20.42 20.00 23.97
C ASN A 208 -21.79 19.38 23.68
N ARG A 209 -22.52 19.82 22.65
CA ARG A 209 -23.83 19.23 22.25
C ARG A 209 -23.68 17.82 21.69
N LEU A 210 -22.61 17.56 20.94
CA LEU A 210 -22.26 16.22 20.45
C LEU A 210 -21.88 15.31 21.65
N ASP A 211 -21.03 15.78 22.56
CA ASP A 211 -20.67 15.07 23.80
C ASP A 211 -21.86 14.74 24.70
N VAL A 212 -22.89 15.61 24.74
CA VAL A 212 -24.17 15.38 25.43
C VAL A 212 -25.09 14.42 24.65
N ALA A 213 -25.02 14.39 23.31
CA ALA A 213 -25.74 13.40 22.50
C ALA A 213 -25.15 11.99 22.68
N PHE A 214 -23.83 11.87 22.89
CA PHE A 214 -23.15 10.60 23.23
C PHE A 214 -23.49 10.10 24.63
N SER A 215 -23.58 10.99 25.63
CA SER A 215 -23.89 10.58 27.00
C SER A 215 -25.35 10.12 27.16
N ASN A 216 -26.25 10.60 26.31
CA ASN A 216 -27.66 10.20 26.31
C ASN A 216 -27.97 9.03 25.36
N ASN A 217 -26.96 8.39 24.73
CA ASN A 217 -27.13 7.30 23.74
C ASN A 217 -28.12 7.62 22.60
N GLN A 218 -28.30 8.90 22.24
CA GLN A 218 -29.30 9.32 21.26
C GLN A 218 -28.83 9.17 19.80
N LEU A 219 -27.59 8.77 19.59
CA LEU A 219 -27.04 8.54 18.26
C LEU A 219 -27.30 7.10 17.82
N THR A 220 -28.47 6.88 17.23
CA THR A 220 -28.73 5.82 16.25
C THR A 220 -27.96 6.14 14.96
N ALA A 221 -26.63 6.18 15.05
CA ALA A 221 -25.79 6.53 13.93
C ALA A 221 -25.56 5.29 13.06
N LEU A 222 -26.07 5.37 11.81
CA LEU A 222 -26.15 4.34 10.78
C LEU A 222 -27.36 3.42 10.89
N GLU A 223 -28.60 3.94 10.97
CA GLU A 223 -29.77 3.12 10.64
C GLU A 223 -29.91 2.98 9.11
N LEU A 224 -30.01 1.75 8.63
CA LEU A 224 -30.56 1.46 7.31
C LEU A 224 -32.01 1.98 7.26
N SER A 225 -32.54 2.23 6.06
CA SER A 225 -33.95 2.64 5.86
C SER A 225 -34.99 1.71 6.50
N SER A 226 -34.58 0.50 6.89
CA SER A 226 -35.35 -0.49 7.65
C SER A 226 -35.38 -0.26 9.17
N GLY A 227 -34.73 0.78 9.72
CA GLY A 227 -34.63 1.02 11.17
C GLY A 227 -33.75 -0.01 11.89
N GLN A 228 -32.72 -0.53 11.21
CA GLN A 228 -31.75 -1.47 11.79
C GLN A 228 -30.34 -0.88 11.69
N PRO A 229 -29.48 -1.06 12.70
CA PRO A 229 -28.11 -0.54 12.65
C PRO A 229 -27.32 -1.19 11.49
N ALA A 230 -26.52 -0.39 10.80
CA ALA A 230 -25.69 -0.83 9.67
C ALA A 230 -24.73 -1.94 10.07
N PHE A 231 -24.37 -2.02 11.35
CA PHE A 231 -23.63 -3.14 11.94
C PHE A 231 -24.36 -3.61 13.21
N PRO A 232 -24.81 -4.89 13.32
CA PRO A 232 -25.54 -5.39 14.50
C PRO A 232 -24.74 -5.35 15.81
N GLU A 233 -23.42 -5.30 15.70
CA GLU A 233 -22.47 -5.14 16.81
C GLU A 233 -22.52 -3.72 17.42
N TRP A 234 -23.12 -2.74 16.72
CA TRP A 234 -23.37 -1.39 17.22
C TRP A 234 -24.59 -1.39 18.12
N ARG A 235 -24.43 -1.96 19.32
CA ARG A 235 -25.44 -1.80 20.37
C ARG A 235 -25.27 -0.44 21.01
N ALA A 236 -26.39 0.26 21.24
CA ALA A 236 -26.39 1.55 21.91
C ALA A 236 -25.65 1.54 23.26
N ASP A 237 -25.65 0.41 23.98
CA ASP A 237 -24.95 0.26 25.26
C ASP A 237 -23.42 0.19 25.19
N SER A 238 -22.85 0.02 24.00
CA SER A 238 -21.41 -0.09 23.77
C SER A 238 -20.86 0.98 22.83
N PHE A 239 -21.71 1.90 22.36
CA PHE A 239 -21.37 2.89 21.35
C PHE A 239 -20.21 3.81 21.77
N SER A 240 -20.20 4.28 23.02
CA SER A 240 -19.11 5.09 23.59
C SER A 240 -17.77 4.35 23.72
N HIS A 241 -17.76 3.03 23.56
CA HIS A 241 -16.55 2.19 23.50
C HIS A 241 -16.12 1.86 22.07
N ASN A 242 -16.90 2.27 21.06
CA ASN A 242 -16.68 1.98 19.66
C ASN A 242 -16.43 3.25 18.83
N ALA A 243 -17.02 4.39 19.18
CA ALA A 243 -16.89 5.66 18.45
C ALA A 243 -16.48 6.84 19.35
N THR A 244 -15.90 7.88 18.76
CA THR A 244 -15.49 9.12 19.46
C THR A 244 -15.60 10.36 18.57
N ALA A 245 -15.94 11.50 19.17
CA ALA A 245 -15.83 12.82 18.54
C ALA A 245 -14.42 13.44 18.68
N ALA A 246 -13.60 12.89 19.57
CA ALA A 246 -12.31 13.47 19.96
C ALA A 246 -11.16 12.49 19.67
N SER A 247 -10.81 12.35 18.39
CA SER A 247 -9.65 11.55 17.96
C SER A 247 -8.61 12.43 17.28
N TRP A 248 -7.51 12.63 17.96
CA TRP A 248 -6.33 13.37 17.49
C TRP A 248 -5.06 12.57 17.80
N THR A 249 -4.09 12.62 16.90
CA THR A 249 -2.84 11.87 17.02
C THR A 249 -1.63 12.74 16.74
N VAL A 250 -0.54 12.53 17.48
CA VAL A 250 0.75 13.15 17.19
C VAL A 250 1.44 12.34 16.09
N LEU A 251 2.10 13.01 15.15
CA LEU A 251 2.98 12.38 14.16
C LEU A 251 4.28 11.87 14.83
N ALA A 252 4.17 10.86 15.69
CA ALA A 252 5.28 10.27 16.45
C ALA A 252 5.63 8.86 15.95
N ASN A 253 6.91 8.50 16.05
CA ASN A 253 7.40 7.16 15.78
C ASN A 253 7.39 6.32 17.08
N SER A 254 6.48 5.36 17.17
CA SER A 254 6.32 4.49 18.35
C SER A 254 7.42 3.43 18.49
N ASN A 255 8.09 3.07 17.39
CA ASN A 255 9.15 2.08 17.36
C ASN A 255 10.50 2.69 17.80
N HIS A 256 10.93 3.75 17.11
CA HIS A 256 12.24 4.37 17.28
C HIS A 256 12.23 5.63 18.18
N GLY A 257 11.06 6.19 18.48
CA GLY A 257 10.92 7.48 19.15
C GLY A 257 11.10 8.66 18.19
N GLY A 258 10.71 9.86 18.63
CA GLY A 258 10.81 11.08 17.83
C GLY A 258 9.55 11.35 17.00
N LEU A 259 9.56 12.47 16.28
CA LEU A 259 8.51 12.80 15.32
C LEU A 259 8.78 12.11 13.97
N LYS A 260 7.72 11.86 13.20
CA LYS A 260 7.82 11.42 11.81
C LYS A 260 8.41 12.55 10.95
N ALA A 261 9.13 12.20 9.90
CA ALA A 261 9.66 13.16 8.93
C ALA A 261 8.74 13.28 7.70
N ASN A 262 8.69 14.46 7.10
CA ASN A 262 7.96 14.66 5.84
C ASN A 262 8.82 14.15 4.67
N LEU A 263 8.29 13.23 3.84
CA LEU A 263 9.05 12.73 2.68
C LEU A 263 9.28 13.76 1.59
N LEU A 264 8.47 14.82 1.55
CA LEU A 264 8.62 15.92 0.60
C LEU A 264 9.67 16.95 1.03
N ASP A 265 10.22 16.86 2.25
CA ASP A 265 11.32 17.72 2.70
C ASP A 265 12.59 17.46 1.88
N GLU A 266 13.08 18.48 1.16
CA GLU A 266 14.29 18.41 0.35
C GLU A 266 15.57 18.29 1.17
N THR A 267 15.55 18.69 2.44
CA THR A 267 16.70 18.61 3.35
C THR A 267 16.83 17.23 4.00
N LEU A 268 15.80 16.38 3.89
CA LEU A 268 15.78 15.04 4.46
C LEU A 268 16.83 14.14 3.78
N ASN A 269 17.86 13.78 4.55
CA ASN A 269 18.93 12.88 4.13
C ASN A 269 18.56 11.41 4.44
N ASP A 270 17.60 10.87 3.69
CA ASP A 270 17.14 9.49 3.82
C ASP A 270 17.17 8.75 2.47
N PRO A 271 17.60 7.49 2.41
CA PRO A 271 17.54 6.70 1.19
C PRO A 271 16.15 6.62 0.57
N MET A 272 15.05 6.79 1.32
CA MET A 272 13.69 6.82 0.78
C MET A 272 13.30 8.19 0.21
N ALA A 273 13.87 9.27 0.71
CA ALA A 273 13.58 10.64 0.30
C ALA A 273 14.41 11.05 -0.93
N THR A 274 14.33 10.26 -1.99
CA THR A 274 14.99 10.60 -3.26
C THR A 274 14.21 11.68 -4.00
N ARG A 275 14.88 12.40 -4.91
CA ARG A 275 14.20 13.34 -5.82
C ARG A 275 13.02 12.66 -6.54
N ALA A 276 13.20 11.41 -6.96
CA ALA A 276 12.16 10.67 -7.64
C ALA A 276 10.95 10.31 -6.75
N THR A 277 11.21 9.94 -5.49
CA THR A 277 10.14 9.72 -4.53
C THR A 277 9.34 11.00 -4.32
N ARG A 278 10.01 12.15 -4.25
CA ARG A 278 9.35 13.45 -4.12
C ARG A 278 8.55 13.80 -5.36
N ASP A 279 9.14 13.70 -6.56
CA ASP A 279 8.48 13.96 -7.84
C ASP A 279 7.21 13.10 -8.00
N PHE A 280 7.28 11.84 -7.58
CA PHE A 280 6.13 10.92 -7.57
C PHE A 280 5.05 11.34 -6.57
N LEU A 281 5.43 11.72 -5.35
CA LEU A 281 4.49 12.11 -4.29
C LEU A 281 3.89 13.50 -4.51
N SER A 282 4.58 14.41 -5.18
CA SER A 282 4.09 15.78 -5.45
C SER A 282 3.00 15.83 -6.53
N GLY A 283 2.73 14.72 -7.22
CA GLY A 283 1.93 14.69 -8.44
C GLY A 283 2.70 15.33 -9.58
N TYR A 284 2.77 14.67 -10.72
CA TYR A 284 3.35 15.28 -11.90
C TYR A 284 2.49 16.50 -12.29
N PRO A 285 3.09 17.58 -12.84
CA PRO A 285 2.27 18.54 -13.55
C PRO A 285 1.61 17.79 -14.71
N ASP A 286 0.28 17.90 -14.80
CA ASP A 286 -0.57 17.45 -15.89
C ASP A 286 0.24 17.31 -17.21
N PRO A 287 0.37 16.10 -17.79
CA PRO A 287 1.13 15.88 -19.02
C PRO A 287 0.64 16.76 -20.19
N LEU A 288 -0.58 17.30 -20.10
CA LEU A 288 -1.16 18.23 -21.06
C LEU A 288 -0.80 19.70 -20.79
N LEU A 289 -0.26 20.03 -19.61
CA LEU A 289 0.15 21.39 -19.21
C LEU A 289 1.65 21.54 -18.87
N ALA A 290 2.40 20.44 -18.77
CA ALA A 290 3.86 20.52 -18.83
C ALA A 290 4.23 21.09 -20.21
N ALA A 291 4.67 22.35 -20.25
CA ALA A 291 5.08 22.97 -21.50
C ALA A 291 6.06 22.05 -22.25
N PRO A 292 5.82 21.77 -23.55
CA PRO A 292 6.61 20.84 -24.33
C PRO A 292 8.05 21.36 -24.41
N GLY A 293 8.95 20.69 -23.67
CA GLY A 293 10.34 21.13 -23.52
C GLY A 293 10.94 20.86 -22.13
N ASN A 294 10.12 20.65 -21.11
CA ASN A 294 10.58 20.30 -19.76
C ASN A 294 10.23 18.86 -19.38
N ALA A 295 10.53 17.89 -20.24
CA ALA A 295 10.74 16.53 -19.75
C ALA A 295 11.95 16.59 -18.80
N PRO A 296 11.83 16.16 -17.52
CA PRO A 296 12.97 16.15 -16.63
C PRO A 296 14.08 15.30 -17.27
N PRO A 297 15.32 15.82 -17.38
CA PRO A 297 16.40 15.09 -18.01
C PRO A 297 16.72 13.82 -17.23
N LEU A 298 16.84 12.70 -17.95
CA LEU A 298 17.42 11.45 -17.45
C LEU A 298 18.87 11.71 -16.99
N ARG A 299 19.09 11.67 -15.66
CA ARG A 299 19.60 10.52 -14.87
C ARG A 299 21.12 10.30 -14.98
N LYS A 300 21.81 10.54 -13.85
CA LYS A 300 23.12 9.95 -13.47
C LYS A 300 23.36 10.01 -11.95
N GLU A 301 23.74 8.84 -11.41
CA GLU A 301 24.13 8.43 -10.03
C GLU A 301 23.27 8.94 -8.85
N GLY A 302 22.42 8.05 -8.31
CA GLY A 302 21.43 8.36 -7.25
C GLY A 302 19.97 8.29 -7.72
N GLU A 303 19.72 7.42 -8.70
CA GLU A 303 18.51 7.36 -9.54
C GLU A 303 17.20 6.93 -8.82
N PRO A 304 16.02 7.16 -9.44
CA PRO A 304 14.70 6.79 -8.91
C PRO A 304 14.58 5.36 -8.42
N TYR A 305 13.78 5.14 -7.36
CA TYR A 305 13.49 3.78 -6.88
C TYR A 305 12.79 2.90 -7.95
N PHE A 306 11.98 3.48 -8.86
CA PHE A 306 11.49 2.85 -10.10
C PHE A 306 11.11 3.87 -11.19
N ALA A 307 11.11 3.42 -12.44
CA ALA A 307 10.29 3.95 -13.54
C ALA A 307 9.52 2.75 -14.10
N PRO A 308 8.22 2.85 -14.43
CA PRO A 308 7.51 1.76 -15.09
C PRO A 308 8.29 1.29 -16.31
N GLN A 309 8.53 -0.03 -16.36
CA GLN A 309 9.40 -0.65 -17.35
C GLN A 309 8.60 -1.62 -18.20
N THR A 310 9.03 -1.78 -19.44
CA THR A 310 8.41 -2.79 -20.27
C THR A 310 8.86 -4.18 -19.82
N ILE A 311 7.95 -5.15 -19.88
CA ILE A 311 8.23 -6.55 -19.56
C ILE A 311 8.57 -7.28 -20.86
N PRO A 312 9.76 -7.89 -20.99
CA PRO A 312 10.03 -8.78 -22.11
C PRO A 312 9.25 -10.09 -21.95
N THR A 313 8.33 -10.36 -22.88
CA THR A 313 7.53 -11.60 -22.89
C THR A 313 8.18 -12.69 -23.72
N GLU A 314 8.90 -12.30 -24.78
CA GLU A 314 9.60 -13.19 -25.69
C GLU A 314 10.85 -12.49 -26.24
N ILE A 315 11.99 -13.19 -26.28
CA ILE A 315 13.23 -12.71 -26.92
C ILE A 315 13.86 -13.86 -27.68
N VAL A 316 14.18 -13.62 -28.95
CA VAL A 316 14.86 -14.59 -29.80
C VAL A 316 16.11 -13.98 -30.42
N LEU A 317 17.27 -14.57 -30.15
CA LEU A 317 18.51 -14.28 -30.88
C LEU A 317 18.65 -15.26 -32.04
N TRP A 318 18.28 -14.82 -33.23
CA TRP A 318 18.44 -15.56 -34.47
C TRP A 318 19.85 -15.39 -35.00
N MET A 319 20.57 -16.48 -35.25
CA MET A 319 21.96 -16.41 -35.69
C MET A 319 22.37 -17.50 -36.68
N GLY A 320 23.29 -17.13 -37.56
CA GLY A 320 23.95 -18.06 -38.47
C GLY A 320 25.43 -17.78 -38.60
N ILE A 321 26.18 -18.87 -38.78
CA ILE A 321 27.63 -18.84 -38.94
C ILE A 321 28.00 -19.39 -40.30
N PHE A 322 28.75 -18.62 -41.07
CA PHE A 322 29.11 -18.98 -42.45
C PHE A 322 30.45 -18.41 -42.87
N HIS A 323 30.97 -18.96 -43.96
CA HIS A 323 32.20 -18.58 -44.62
C HIS A 323 31.94 -17.83 -45.93
N THR A 324 32.65 -16.73 -46.16
CA THR A 324 32.56 -15.92 -47.38
C THR A 324 33.75 -16.15 -48.30
N TRP A 325 33.50 -16.36 -49.60
CA TRP A 325 34.56 -16.69 -50.56
C TRP A 325 35.49 -15.50 -50.80
N LYS A 326 34.91 -14.32 -51.05
CA LYS A 326 35.63 -13.10 -51.46
C LYS A 326 36.78 -12.69 -50.54
N ASP A 327 36.62 -12.90 -49.24
CA ASP A 327 37.58 -12.49 -48.21
C ASP A 327 38.05 -13.64 -47.32
N ALA A 328 37.61 -14.87 -47.61
CA ALA A 328 37.94 -16.08 -46.84
C ALA A 328 37.63 -15.99 -45.34
N GLN A 329 36.76 -15.06 -44.92
CA GLN A 329 36.42 -14.85 -43.52
C GLN A 329 35.28 -15.75 -43.06
N LEU A 330 35.30 -16.09 -41.78
CA LEU A 330 34.15 -16.66 -41.09
C LEU A 330 33.40 -15.53 -40.39
N ARG A 331 32.07 -15.53 -40.48
CA ARG A 331 31.22 -14.48 -39.92
C ARG A 331 30.02 -15.04 -39.21
N ILE A 332 29.57 -14.30 -38.21
CA ILE A 332 28.25 -14.43 -37.62
C ILE A 332 27.36 -13.35 -38.21
N ARG A 333 26.16 -13.74 -38.65
CA ARG A 333 25.04 -12.81 -38.88
C ARG A 333 23.93 -13.13 -37.90
N PHE A 334 23.31 -12.08 -37.37
CA PHE A 334 22.23 -12.25 -36.41
C PHE A 334 21.20 -11.13 -36.48
N HIS A 335 20.01 -11.46 -36.01
CA HIS A 335 18.92 -10.54 -35.70
C HIS A 335 18.41 -10.85 -34.30
N VAL A 336 17.83 -9.85 -33.66
CA VAL A 336 17.16 -10.00 -32.38
C VAL A 336 15.69 -9.70 -32.59
N GLU A 337 14.85 -10.68 -32.30
CA GLU A 337 13.42 -10.50 -32.17
C GLU A 337 13.10 -10.32 -30.69
N ALA A 338 12.26 -9.34 -30.38
CA ALA A 338 11.84 -9.04 -29.02
C ALA A 338 10.36 -8.66 -29.00
N GLU A 339 9.68 -9.14 -27.98
CA GLU A 339 8.30 -8.77 -27.64
C GLU A 339 8.29 -8.15 -26.25
N PHE A 340 7.69 -6.97 -26.19
CA PHE A 340 7.64 -6.13 -25.01
C PHE A 340 6.19 -5.86 -24.66
N TRP A 341 5.86 -5.97 -23.38
CA TRP A 341 4.54 -5.68 -22.87
C TRP A 341 4.60 -4.49 -21.91
N ASN A 342 3.76 -3.49 -22.12
CA ASN A 342 3.47 -2.49 -21.11
C ASN A 342 2.31 -2.99 -20.23
N PRO A 343 2.55 -3.57 -19.04
CA PRO A 343 1.48 -4.06 -18.17
C PRO A 343 0.75 -2.94 -17.44
N TYR A 344 1.22 -1.70 -17.58
CA TYR A 344 0.76 -0.56 -16.82
C TYR A 344 -0.32 0.20 -17.56
N THR A 345 -0.92 1.07 -16.79
CA THR A 345 -2.06 1.89 -17.13
C THR A 345 -1.68 3.30 -17.58
N LEU A 346 -0.37 3.58 -17.58
CA LEU A 346 0.25 4.77 -18.16
C LEU A 346 1.12 4.38 -19.37
N PRO A 347 1.26 5.27 -20.37
CA PRO A 347 2.22 5.06 -21.46
C PRO A 347 3.66 5.08 -20.92
N LEU A 348 4.52 4.23 -21.48
CA LEU A 348 5.95 4.26 -21.25
C LEU A 348 6.59 5.07 -22.37
N ILE A 349 7.08 6.27 -22.04
CA ILE A 349 7.71 7.16 -23.01
C ILE A 349 9.23 7.08 -22.82
N TYR A 350 9.93 6.82 -23.91
CA TYR A 350 11.38 6.74 -23.93
C TYR A 350 11.99 8.04 -24.45
N PRO A 351 13.27 8.29 -24.13
CA PRO A 351 13.98 9.45 -24.64
C PRO A 351 14.05 9.45 -26.17
N PRO A 352 14.01 10.63 -26.80
CA PRO A 352 14.28 10.72 -28.23
C PRO A 352 15.74 10.35 -28.53
N ASP A 353 15.94 9.68 -29.66
CA ASP A 353 17.27 9.37 -30.17
C ASP A 353 17.99 10.65 -30.64
N PRO A 354 19.29 10.83 -30.34
CA PRO A 354 20.11 11.87 -30.95
C PRO A 354 20.17 11.80 -32.48
N ASP A 355 19.99 10.61 -33.07
CA ASP A 355 19.89 10.37 -34.50
C ASP A 355 18.42 10.36 -34.95
N PRO A 356 17.96 11.37 -35.71
CA PRO A 356 16.56 11.49 -36.11
C PRO A 356 16.11 10.43 -37.12
N MET A 357 17.00 9.54 -37.58
CA MET A 357 16.64 8.39 -38.42
C MET A 357 16.15 7.19 -37.62
N HIS A 358 16.28 7.23 -36.29
CA HIS A 358 16.05 6.11 -35.41
C HIS A 358 15.20 6.50 -34.20
N ASP A 359 14.46 5.52 -33.68
CA ASP A 359 13.62 5.65 -32.49
C ASP A 359 14.06 4.61 -31.44
N ARG A 360 15.38 4.54 -31.17
CA ARG A 360 15.94 3.47 -30.31
C ARG A 360 15.58 3.69 -28.86
N ALA A 361 14.76 2.80 -28.32
CA ALA A 361 14.42 2.78 -26.91
C ALA A 361 15.42 1.93 -26.10
N PHE A 362 15.82 0.78 -26.64
CA PHE A 362 16.63 -0.19 -25.90
C PHE A 362 17.82 -0.74 -26.68
N VAL A 363 18.76 -1.32 -25.93
CA VAL A 363 19.74 -2.29 -26.41
C VAL A 363 19.49 -3.62 -25.72
N VAL A 364 19.29 -4.68 -26.50
CA VAL A 364 19.25 -6.06 -25.98
C VAL A 364 20.64 -6.65 -26.13
N ARG A 365 21.25 -6.99 -25.00
CA ARG A 365 22.59 -7.55 -24.90
C ARG A 365 22.54 -8.96 -24.35
N PHE A 366 23.31 -9.85 -24.97
CA PHE A 366 23.43 -11.24 -24.55
C PHE A 366 24.79 -11.45 -23.91
N GLU A 367 24.79 -12.00 -22.70
CA GLU A 367 26.00 -12.38 -21.95
C GLU A 367 25.96 -13.88 -21.64
N ASN A 368 27.11 -14.45 -21.28
CA ASN A 368 27.30 -15.87 -21.04
C ASN A 368 26.84 -16.77 -22.21
N LEU A 369 26.94 -16.29 -23.44
CA LEU A 369 26.78 -17.10 -24.65
C LEU A 369 27.88 -18.18 -24.73
N PRO A 370 27.68 -19.28 -25.48
CA PRO A 370 28.66 -20.36 -25.50
C PRO A 370 29.96 -19.97 -26.21
N THR A 371 31.03 -20.70 -25.88
CA THR A 371 32.22 -20.75 -26.73
C THR A 371 31.92 -21.64 -27.94
N ILE A 372 32.11 -21.11 -29.15
CA ILE A 372 31.87 -21.84 -30.39
C ILE A 372 33.20 -22.28 -31.01
N THR A 373 33.30 -23.56 -31.36
CA THR A 373 34.44 -24.13 -32.09
C THR A 373 34.00 -24.64 -33.45
N ILE A 374 34.66 -24.16 -34.51
CA ILE A 374 34.38 -24.52 -35.90
C ILE A 374 35.58 -25.23 -36.49
N ARG A 375 35.35 -26.41 -37.05
CA ARG A 375 36.40 -27.20 -37.71
C ARG A 375 35.92 -27.90 -38.96
N GLN A 376 36.83 -28.04 -39.92
CA GLN A 376 36.66 -28.94 -41.06
C GLN A 376 37.05 -30.38 -40.63
N ALA A 377 36.09 -31.30 -40.65
CA ALA A 377 36.24 -32.68 -40.16
C ALA A 377 36.69 -33.69 -41.26
N THR A 378 37.19 -33.22 -42.41
CA THR A 378 37.71 -34.07 -43.51
C THR A 378 39.22 -34.35 -43.42
N LYS A 379 39.67 -35.49 -43.97
CA LYS A 379 41.06 -35.98 -43.87
C LYS A 379 42.13 -35.09 -44.53
N LYS A 380 41.78 -34.30 -45.55
CA LYS A 380 42.61 -33.20 -46.08
C LYS A 380 42.06 -31.90 -45.48
N ARG A 381 42.74 -31.35 -44.47
CA ARG A 381 42.38 -30.06 -43.87
C ARG A 381 42.85 -28.94 -44.80
N VAL A 382 41.92 -28.06 -45.17
CA VAL A 382 42.21 -26.82 -45.92
C VAL A 382 41.95 -25.60 -45.04
N ALA A 383 41.12 -25.74 -44.00
CA ALA A 383 40.77 -24.68 -43.07
C ALA A 383 41.30 -24.93 -41.63
N PRO A 384 41.72 -23.88 -40.88
CA PRO A 384 42.07 -23.98 -39.48
C PRO A 384 40.85 -24.31 -38.60
N THR A 385 41.11 -24.75 -37.36
CA THR A 385 40.08 -24.83 -36.32
C THR A 385 40.04 -23.49 -35.60
N ILE A 386 38.90 -22.81 -35.63
CA ILE A 386 38.71 -21.51 -34.99
C ILE A 386 37.79 -21.71 -33.79
N THR A 387 38.17 -21.16 -32.65
CA THR A 387 37.40 -21.18 -31.40
C THR A 387 37.24 -19.75 -30.91
N GLU A 388 36.01 -19.31 -30.73
CA GLU A 388 35.69 -17.96 -30.25
C GLU A 388 34.75 -18.00 -29.05
N ASP A 389 34.95 -17.07 -28.14
CA ASP A 389 33.98 -16.74 -27.09
C ASP A 389 33.03 -15.68 -27.63
N LEU A 390 31.73 -15.99 -27.68
CA LEU A 390 30.73 -15.04 -28.19
C LEU A 390 30.53 -13.81 -27.29
N ASN A 391 31.08 -13.83 -26.08
CA ASN A 391 31.05 -12.70 -25.15
C ASN A 391 32.27 -11.78 -25.30
N ASP A 392 33.34 -12.25 -25.96
CA ASP A 392 34.57 -11.51 -26.16
C ASP A 392 35.26 -11.92 -27.47
N LEU A 393 34.66 -11.53 -28.60
CA LEU A 393 35.13 -11.89 -29.94
C LEU A 393 36.54 -11.34 -30.21
N SER A 394 37.47 -12.24 -30.53
CA SER A 394 38.90 -11.90 -30.65
C SER A 394 39.24 -11.00 -31.84
N ALA A 395 38.34 -10.92 -32.83
CA ALA A 395 38.48 -10.06 -34.00
C ALA A 395 38.47 -8.55 -33.65
N TYR A 396 37.93 -8.18 -32.49
CA TYR A 396 37.79 -6.79 -32.04
C TYR A 396 38.66 -6.56 -30.80
N PRO A 397 39.93 -6.12 -30.92
CA PRO A 397 40.86 -6.11 -29.78
C PRO A 397 40.60 -4.99 -28.76
N THR A 398 39.83 -3.96 -29.11
CA THR A 398 39.54 -2.82 -28.23
C THR A 398 38.53 -3.23 -27.16
N PRO A 399 38.83 -3.07 -25.85
CA PRO A 399 37.95 -3.52 -24.77
C PRO A 399 36.52 -2.95 -24.80
N ASN A 400 36.35 -1.72 -25.29
CA ASN A 400 35.06 -1.03 -25.35
C ASN A 400 34.41 -1.07 -26.74
N ASP A 401 34.85 -1.95 -27.63
CA ASP A 401 34.20 -2.09 -28.94
C ASP A 401 32.85 -2.80 -28.76
N PRO A 402 31.72 -2.18 -29.14
CA PRO A 402 30.39 -2.80 -29.00
C PRO A 402 30.26 -4.06 -29.86
N ARG A 403 31.19 -4.30 -30.79
CA ARG A 403 31.21 -5.50 -31.63
C ARG A 403 31.89 -6.70 -30.95
N LYS A 404 32.52 -6.53 -29.78
CA LYS A 404 33.07 -7.68 -29.02
C LYS A 404 32.01 -8.67 -28.55
N GLY A 405 30.82 -8.17 -28.24
CA GLY A 405 29.68 -9.00 -27.83
C GLY A 405 28.58 -9.07 -28.89
N ILE A 406 27.52 -9.79 -28.52
CA ILE A 406 26.29 -9.89 -29.30
C ILE A 406 25.22 -9.01 -28.65
N SER A 407 24.82 -7.98 -29.38
CA SER A 407 23.75 -7.07 -28.99
C SER A 407 23.09 -6.46 -30.22
N SER A 408 21.83 -6.04 -30.07
CA SER A 408 21.08 -5.28 -31.07
C SER A 408 20.35 -4.13 -30.40
N TRP A 409 20.17 -3.02 -31.11
CA TRP A 409 19.23 -1.99 -30.71
C TRP A 409 17.80 -2.45 -31.01
N ILE A 410 16.85 -1.84 -30.31
CA ILE A 410 15.41 -2.03 -30.50
C ILE A 410 14.79 -0.66 -30.75
N ASP A 411 14.19 -0.50 -31.93
CA ASP A 411 13.38 0.68 -32.26
C ASP A 411 11.95 0.46 -31.77
N ILE A 412 11.40 1.46 -31.08
CA ILE A 412 9.97 1.52 -30.75
C ILE A 412 9.37 2.69 -31.52
N ALA A 413 8.36 2.42 -32.32
CA ALA A 413 7.75 3.45 -33.14
C ALA A 413 7.06 4.52 -32.26
N PRO A 414 7.15 5.80 -32.64
CA PRO A 414 6.42 6.87 -31.97
C PRO A 414 4.92 6.79 -32.29
N ILE A 415 4.11 7.32 -31.39
CA ILE A 415 2.64 7.40 -31.54
C ILE A 415 2.23 8.87 -31.46
N ASP A 416 1.22 9.26 -32.24
CA ASP A 416 0.68 10.62 -32.35
C ASP A 416 1.73 11.72 -32.72
N LEU A 417 1.59 12.94 -32.18
CA LEU A 417 2.32 14.16 -32.55
C LEU A 417 3.67 14.34 -31.82
N GLU A 418 4.12 13.37 -31.02
CA GLU A 418 5.21 13.59 -30.05
C GLU A 418 6.63 13.23 -30.52
N ASP A 419 6.86 12.73 -31.75
CA ASP A 419 8.20 12.41 -32.30
C ASP A 419 9.12 11.66 -31.29
N ARG A 420 8.56 10.82 -30.40
CA ARG A 420 9.28 10.08 -29.35
C ARG A 420 8.87 8.60 -29.28
N PRO A 421 9.79 7.67 -29.03
CA PRO A 421 9.46 6.25 -28.86
C PRO A 421 8.54 6.06 -27.65
N GLN A 422 7.41 5.38 -27.80
CA GLN A 422 6.50 5.11 -26.69
C GLN A 422 5.74 3.78 -26.80
N LEU A 423 5.43 3.18 -25.64
CA LEU A 423 4.52 2.05 -25.51
C LEU A 423 3.26 2.47 -24.77
N GLU A 424 2.11 2.21 -25.36
CA GLU A 424 0.82 2.58 -24.80
C GLU A 424 0.40 1.69 -23.62
N PRO A 425 -0.51 2.16 -22.75
CA PRO A 425 -1.06 1.33 -21.68
C PRO A 425 -1.56 -0.02 -22.19
N GLY A 426 -1.04 -1.12 -21.65
CA GLY A 426 -1.45 -2.48 -22.01
C GLY A 426 -1.00 -2.97 -23.37
N GLU A 427 -0.17 -2.21 -24.09
CA GLU A 427 0.31 -2.57 -25.42
C GLU A 427 1.32 -3.71 -25.36
N VAL A 428 1.20 -4.64 -26.31
CA VAL A 428 2.21 -5.66 -26.60
C VAL A 428 2.85 -5.29 -27.93
N TYR A 429 4.15 -5.03 -27.90
CA TYR A 429 4.94 -4.53 -29.02
C TYR A 429 6.00 -5.54 -29.40
N ARG A 430 5.87 -6.09 -30.59
CA ARG A 430 6.81 -7.05 -31.17
C ARG A 430 7.62 -6.40 -32.28
N VAL A 431 8.93 -6.65 -32.27
CA VAL A 431 9.84 -6.11 -33.28
C VAL A 431 11.01 -7.05 -33.53
N MET A 432 11.52 -7.04 -34.75
CA MET A 432 12.76 -7.73 -35.12
C MET A 432 13.76 -6.70 -35.65
N GLU A 433 14.92 -6.61 -34.99
CA GLU A 433 15.97 -5.66 -35.35
C GLU A 433 17.31 -6.38 -35.69
N PRO A 434 18.06 -5.87 -36.67
CA PRO A 434 17.70 -4.75 -37.54
C PRO A 434 16.52 -5.13 -38.45
N ASN A 435 15.65 -4.17 -38.79
CA ASN A 435 14.44 -4.47 -39.57
C ASN A 435 14.76 -5.29 -40.84
N PRO A 436 14.28 -6.54 -40.96
CA PRO A 436 14.68 -7.45 -42.04
C PRO A 436 14.15 -7.02 -43.40
N MET A 437 13.20 -6.07 -43.48
CA MET A 437 12.77 -5.46 -44.75
C MET A 437 13.76 -4.43 -45.28
N VAL A 438 14.56 -3.81 -44.39
CA VAL A 438 15.53 -2.75 -44.74
C VAL A 438 16.94 -3.31 -44.78
N GLN A 439 17.30 -4.16 -43.81
CA GLN A 439 18.60 -4.78 -43.67
C GLN A 439 18.45 -6.31 -43.53
N THR A 440 18.10 -6.94 -44.65
CA THR A 440 17.81 -8.38 -44.78
C THR A 440 18.86 -9.32 -44.20
N GLU A 441 20.13 -8.90 -44.22
CA GLU A 441 21.28 -9.69 -43.85
C GLU A 441 21.61 -9.66 -42.36
N GLY A 442 21.04 -8.72 -41.59
CA GLY A 442 21.27 -8.60 -40.15
C GLY A 442 22.60 -7.95 -39.77
N LEU A 443 22.94 -8.00 -38.48
CA LEU A 443 24.20 -7.50 -37.94
C LEU A 443 25.33 -8.49 -38.15
N ALA A 444 26.52 -8.00 -38.51
CA ALA A 444 27.70 -8.82 -38.76
C ALA A 444 28.73 -8.76 -37.64
N ARG A 445 29.38 -9.90 -37.37
CA ARG A 445 30.62 -9.99 -36.60
C ARG A 445 31.62 -10.91 -37.30
N ASP A 446 32.87 -10.49 -37.36
CA ASP A 446 33.96 -11.35 -37.84
C ASP A 446 34.31 -12.38 -36.77
N PHE A 447 34.45 -13.64 -37.18
CA PHE A 447 34.67 -14.76 -36.29
C PHE A 447 36.14 -15.16 -36.27
N GLY A 448 36.85 -14.57 -35.32
CA GLY A 448 38.26 -14.80 -35.05
C GLY A 448 39.24 -13.97 -35.88
N THR A 449 40.51 -14.12 -35.53
CA THR A 449 41.62 -13.31 -36.09
C THR A 449 42.29 -13.92 -37.31
N GLN A 450 41.97 -15.16 -37.65
CA GLN A 450 42.56 -15.90 -38.77
C GLN A 450 41.53 -16.13 -39.88
N LEU A 451 41.98 -16.09 -41.13
CA LEU A 451 41.14 -16.47 -42.27
C LEU A 451 40.80 -17.96 -42.19
N TRP A 452 39.59 -18.29 -42.62
CA TRP A 452 39.13 -19.68 -42.63
C TRP A 452 39.68 -20.47 -43.82
N ALA A 453 40.10 -19.80 -44.89
CA ALA A 453 40.84 -20.39 -46.00
C ALA A 453 42.12 -19.61 -46.30
N GLU A 454 43.12 -20.28 -46.89
CA GLU A 454 44.47 -19.73 -47.10
C GLU A 454 44.53 -18.58 -48.13
N GLU A 455 43.56 -18.49 -49.05
CA GLU A 455 43.50 -17.50 -50.12
C GLU A 455 42.10 -16.89 -50.26
N TYR A 456 42.02 -15.65 -50.73
CA TYR A 456 40.75 -15.02 -51.13
C TYR A 456 40.11 -15.73 -52.33
N ASP A 457 38.80 -15.55 -52.50
CA ASP A 457 37.98 -16.19 -53.53
C ASP A 457 37.99 -17.73 -53.50
N THR A 458 38.34 -18.32 -52.34
CA THR A 458 38.32 -19.77 -52.17
C THR A 458 37.00 -20.25 -51.58
N ARG A 459 36.55 -21.44 -51.99
CA ARG A 459 35.39 -22.12 -51.41
C ARG A 459 35.80 -23.46 -50.81
N PRO A 460 35.04 -23.99 -49.83
CA PRO A 460 35.30 -25.31 -49.29
C PRO A 460 35.32 -26.38 -50.40
N PRO A 461 36.11 -27.46 -50.26
CA PRO A 461 36.02 -28.61 -51.15
C PRO A 461 34.62 -29.21 -51.15
N ASP A 462 34.17 -29.73 -52.29
CA ASP A 462 32.89 -30.44 -52.36
C ASP A 462 32.85 -31.62 -51.36
N ASN A 463 31.72 -31.79 -50.68
CA ASN A 463 31.53 -32.71 -49.56
C ASN A 463 32.40 -32.42 -48.32
N ALA A 464 32.93 -31.20 -48.15
CA ALA A 464 33.58 -30.80 -46.91
C ALA A 464 32.60 -30.92 -45.74
N LYS A 465 33.00 -31.68 -44.72
CA LYS A 465 32.23 -31.85 -43.49
C LYS A 465 32.64 -30.78 -42.51
N ILE A 466 31.71 -29.91 -42.16
CA ILE A 466 31.90 -28.82 -41.22
C ILE A 466 31.20 -29.17 -39.92
N GLU A 467 31.90 -29.03 -38.82
CA GLU A 467 31.36 -29.25 -37.48
C GLU A 467 31.47 -27.95 -36.69
N ILE A 468 30.33 -27.46 -36.21
CA ILE A 468 30.19 -26.32 -35.31
C ILE A 468 29.76 -26.89 -33.96
N LYS A 469 30.61 -26.70 -32.94
CA LYS A 469 30.32 -27.14 -31.56
C LYS A 469 30.15 -25.92 -30.68
N ALA A 470 29.05 -25.85 -29.96
CA ALA A 470 28.84 -24.85 -28.91
C ALA A 470 29.02 -25.51 -27.54
N LYS A 471 29.73 -24.83 -26.64
CA LYS A 471 29.87 -25.23 -25.25
C LYS A 471 29.44 -24.08 -24.34
N HIS A 472 28.35 -24.27 -23.61
CA HIS A 472 27.77 -23.25 -22.74
C HIS A 472 28.53 -23.14 -21.41
N PRO A 473 28.65 -21.91 -20.86
CA PRO A 473 29.16 -21.72 -19.50
C PRO A 473 28.16 -22.24 -18.45
N LYS A 474 28.66 -22.59 -17.27
CA LYS A 474 27.83 -23.13 -16.17
C LYS A 474 26.80 -22.13 -15.65
N ASP A 475 27.12 -20.84 -15.72
CA ASP A 475 26.32 -19.76 -15.15
C ASP A 475 25.06 -19.46 -15.99
N GLY A 476 24.86 -20.15 -17.12
CA GLY A 476 23.70 -19.95 -18.00
C GLY A 476 23.77 -18.62 -18.75
N VAL A 477 23.05 -18.55 -19.87
CA VAL A 477 22.96 -17.33 -20.70
C VAL A 477 22.18 -16.27 -19.93
N ARG A 478 22.60 -15.01 -20.07
CA ARG A 478 21.93 -13.83 -19.53
C ARG A 478 21.47 -12.94 -20.67
N ILE A 479 20.27 -12.40 -20.55
CA ILE A 479 19.72 -11.39 -21.46
C ILE A 479 19.55 -10.11 -20.66
N ILE A 480 20.13 -9.01 -21.14
CA ILE A 480 20.11 -7.72 -20.47
C ILE A 480 19.48 -6.72 -21.44
N ILE A 481 18.37 -6.12 -21.04
CA ILE A 481 17.73 -5.01 -21.76
C ILE A 481 18.21 -3.73 -21.11
N GLU A 482 18.82 -2.85 -21.89
CA GLU A 482 19.39 -1.59 -21.42
C GLU A 482 18.68 -0.43 -22.08
N ASP A 483 18.47 0.65 -21.33
CA ASP A 483 18.02 1.92 -21.90
C ASP A 483 19.08 2.46 -22.87
N TYR A 484 18.66 2.84 -24.07
CA TYR A 484 19.57 3.17 -25.17
C TYR A 484 20.52 4.34 -24.85
N LEU A 485 20.03 5.39 -24.19
CA LEU A 485 20.84 6.59 -23.92
C LEU A 485 21.69 6.48 -22.65
N SER A 486 21.12 5.92 -21.58
CA SER A 486 21.79 5.84 -20.28
C SER A 486 22.70 4.61 -20.18
N GLY A 487 22.45 3.57 -20.97
CA GLY A 487 23.13 2.28 -20.89
C GLY A 487 22.88 1.52 -19.59
N GLN A 488 21.87 1.93 -18.81
CA GLN A 488 21.51 1.24 -17.57
C GLN A 488 20.60 0.05 -17.87
N PRO A 489 20.78 -1.08 -17.17
CA PRO A 489 19.88 -2.22 -17.31
C PRO A 489 18.48 -1.84 -16.83
N VAL A 490 17.49 -2.09 -17.67
CA VAL A 490 16.05 -1.96 -17.40
C VAL A 490 15.60 -3.30 -16.83
N PHE A 491 15.63 -4.35 -17.64
CA PHE A 491 15.21 -5.70 -17.26
C PHE A 491 16.31 -6.73 -17.57
N THR A 492 16.50 -7.71 -16.68
CA THR A 492 17.53 -8.75 -16.83
C THR A 492 16.92 -10.13 -16.65
N ILE A 493 17.25 -11.06 -17.54
CA ILE A 493 16.90 -12.48 -17.42
C ILE A 493 18.20 -13.25 -17.19
N GLU A 494 18.26 -14.02 -16.10
CA GLU A 494 19.46 -14.72 -15.64
C GLU A 494 19.31 -16.23 -15.65
N ASN A 495 20.45 -16.93 -15.67
CA ASN A 495 20.56 -18.37 -15.51
C ASN A 495 19.81 -19.22 -16.56
N LEU A 496 19.57 -18.70 -17.77
CA LEU A 496 18.94 -19.48 -18.84
C LEU A 496 19.86 -20.63 -19.27
N LYS A 497 19.40 -21.87 -19.07
CA LYS A 497 20.19 -23.06 -19.40
C LYS A 497 19.87 -23.52 -20.81
N PHE A 498 20.93 -23.66 -21.61
CA PHE A 498 20.88 -24.22 -22.96
C PHE A 498 21.82 -25.43 -23.03
N ASP A 499 21.41 -26.45 -23.77
CA ASP A 499 22.22 -27.65 -23.96
C ASP A 499 23.39 -27.40 -24.92
N ASP A 500 24.53 -28.05 -24.66
CA ASP A 500 25.63 -28.11 -25.61
C ASP A 500 25.17 -28.78 -26.91
N PHE A 501 25.38 -28.13 -28.05
CA PHE A 501 24.97 -28.67 -29.34
C PHE A 501 26.14 -28.83 -30.32
N THR A 502 25.93 -29.69 -31.31
CA THR A 502 26.87 -29.89 -32.41
C THR A 502 26.12 -29.92 -33.74
N ILE A 503 26.33 -28.89 -34.56
CA ILE A 503 25.77 -28.80 -35.91
C ILE A 503 26.78 -29.40 -36.89
N LYS A 504 26.32 -30.36 -37.70
CA LYS A 504 27.14 -30.99 -38.74
C LYS A 504 26.58 -30.63 -40.11
N LYS A 505 27.30 -29.78 -40.84
CA LYS A 505 26.97 -29.41 -42.21
C LYS A 505 27.87 -30.14 -43.20
N THR A 506 27.32 -30.49 -44.36
CA THR A 506 28.12 -30.99 -45.48
C THR A 506 27.98 -29.97 -46.60
N PHE A 507 29.09 -29.31 -46.92
CA PHE A 507 29.12 -28.39 -48.05
C PHE A 507 28.87 -29.16 -49.33
N ARG A 508 27.86 -28.75 -50.11
CA ARG A 508 27.61 -29.31 -51.43
C ARG A 508 27.87 -28.25 -52.48
N LYS A 509 28.78 -28.58 -53.41
CA LYS A 509 29.01 -27.74 -54.57
C LYS A 509 27.75 -27.73 -55.44
N THR A 510 27.13 -26.58 -55.55
CA THR A 510 26.04 -26.31 -56.48
C THR A 510 26.60 -26.08 -57.90
N ASN A 511 25.79 -26.37 -58.93
CA ASN A 511 26.21 -26.30 -60.33
C ASN A 511 26.31 -24.86 -60.88
N SER A 512 25.86 -23.85 -60.13
CA SER A 512 26.06 -22.44 -60.47
C SER A 512 27.18 -21.85 -59.63
N SER A 513 27.96 -20.93 -60.21
CA SER A 513 28.91 -20.08 -59.48
C SER A 513 28.23 -19.17 -58.46
N ASP A 514 26.90 -19.05 -58.51
CA ASP A 514 26.12 -18.05 -57.78
C ASP A 514 25.25 -18.66 -56.66
N ALA A 515 25.12 -20.00 -56.57
CA ALA A 515 24.30 -20.63 -55.55
C ALA A 515 25.10 -20.86 -54.26
N ALA A 516 24.78 -20.08 -53.22
CA ALA A 516 25.27 -20.25 -51.87
C ALA A 516 24.83 -21.58 -51.25
N ASP A 517 25.74 -22.24 -50.51
CA ASP A 517 25.38 -23.28 -49.55
C ASP A 517 25.11 -22.63 -48.19
N SER A 518 24.26 -23.23 -47.37
CA SER A 518 23.91 -22.73 -46.03
C SER A 518 25.12 -22.46 -45.11
N PHE A 519 26.30 -23.02 -45.38
CA PHE A 519 27.54 -22.70 -44.64
C PHE A 519 28.50 -21.78 -45.40
N SER A 520 28.51 -21.76 -46.73
CA SER A 520 29.51 -20.98 -47.48
C SER A 520 28.96 -20.34 -48.74
N ARG A 521 29.26 -19.05 -48.92
CA ARG A 521 28.63 -18.18 -49.93
C ARG A 521 29.61 -17.20 -50.58
N PRO A 522 29.29 -16.65 -51.77
CA PRO A 522 30.17 -15.72 -52.48
C PRO A 522 30.49 -14.44 -51.68
N GLU A 523 29.46 -13.80 -51.14
CA GLU A 523 29.56 -12.52 -50.42
C GLU A 523 28.71 -12.54 -49.15
N SER A 524 29.05 -11.68 -48.19
CA SER A 524 28.29 -11.61 -46.94
C SER A 524 26.88 -11.04 -47.12
N LEU A 525 26.65 -10.23 -48.16
CA LEU A 525 25.36 -9.56 -48.41
C LEU A 525 24.29 -10.52 -48.94
N THR A 526 24.66 -11.74 -49.33
CA THR A 526 23.67 -12.74 -49.79
C THR A 526 23.10 -13.57 -48.63
N TYR A 527 23.32 -13.15 -47.38
CA TYR A 527 22.74 -13.76 -46.18
C TYR A 527 21.33 -13.23 -45.94
N SER A 528 20.37 -14.10 -45.59
CA SER A 528 19.00 -13.71 -45.26
C SER A 528 18.47 -14.43 -44.01
N VAL A 529 17.27 -14.05 -43.58
CA VAL A 529 16.59 -14.66 -42.43
C VAL A 529 16.32 -16.17 -42.60
N GLU A 530 16.32 -16.69 -43.82
CA GLU A 530 16.14 -18.13 -44.08
C GLU A 530 17.41 -18.96 -43.80
N ASP A 531 18.56 -18.30 -43.61
CA ASP A 531 19.86 -18.94 -43.43
C ASP A 531 20.22 -19.25 -41.96
N TYR A 532 19.36 -18.92 -40.99
CA TYR A 532 19.67 -19.13 -39.58
C TYR A 532 19.94 -20.60 -39.24
N THR A 533 20.87 -20.80 -38.32
CA THR A 533 21.32 -22.14 -37.91
C THR A 533 21.24 -22.38 -36.41
N ILE A 534 21.16 -21.29 -35.64
CA ILE A 534 21.08 -21.29 -34.19
C ILE A 534 20.05 -20.23 -33.81
N ALA A 535 19.20 -20.50 -32.83
CA ALA A 535 18.27 -19.51 -32.28
C ALA A 535 18.28 -19.63 -30.75
N TYR A 536 18.66 -18.60 -29.99
CA TYR A 536 18.45 -18.63 -28.53
C TYR A 536 17.10 -18.04 -28.21
N HIS A 537 16.18 -18.88 -27.75
CA HIS A 537 14.81 -18.48 -27.46
C HIS A 537 14.58 -18.41 -25.96
N PHE A 538 14.16 -17.24 -25.50
CA PHE A 538 13.57 -17.03 -24.19
C PHE A 538 12.10 -16.68 -24.39
N ARG A 539 11.25 -17.26 -23.54
CA ARG A 539 9.82 -16.95 -23.54
C ARG A 539 9.18 -17.32 -22.20
N LEU A 540 8.26 -16.50 -21.72
CA LEU A 540 7.42 -16.86 -20.57
C LEU A 540 6.49 -18.03 -20.95
N ALA A 541 6.45 -19.08 -20.12
CA ALA A 541 5.65 -20.27 -20.38
C ALA A 541 4.17 -19.92 -20.43
N THR A 542 3.54 -20.28 -21.54
CA THR A 542 2.14 -19.94 -21.79
C THR A 542 1.45 -20.99 -22.65
N ASP A 543 0.25 -21.43 -22.27
CA ASP A 543 -0.66 -22.19 -23.14
C ASP A 543 -1.73 -21.24 -23.70
N GLU A 544 -1.83 -21.14 -25.02
CA GLU A 544 -2.81 -20.29 -25.70
C GLU A 544 -4.25 -20.77 -25.51
N SER A 545 -4.45 -22.05 -25.23
CA SER A 545 -5.79 -22.64 -25.14
C SER A 545 -6.45 -22.43 -23.78
N ASP A 546 -5.69 -21.93 -22.80
CA ASP A 546 -6.14 -21.77 -21.41
C ASP A 546 -5.77 -20.39 -20.83
N PRO A 547 -6.74 -19.46 -20.72
CA PRO A 547 -6.55 -18.19 -20.01
C PRO A 547 -6.09 -18.34 -18.55
N GLY A 548 -6.24 -19.53 -17.96
CA GLY A 548 -5.70 -19.90 -16.65
C GLY A 548 -4.18 -19.84 -16.56
N VAL A 549 -3.45 -19.95 -17.68
CA VAL A 549 -1.97 -19.91 -17.63
C VAL A 549 -1.43 -18.52 -17.29
N LEU A 550 -2.10 -17.45 -17.72
CA LEU A 550 -1.74 -16.10 -17.28
C LEU A 550 -1.87 -15.98 -15.76
N LYS A 551 -2.93 -16.60 -15.19
CA LYS A 551 -3.13 -16.69 -13.74
C LYS A 551 -1.99 -17.46 -13.08
N GLU A 552 -1.64 -18.65 -13.56
CA GLU A 552 -0.51 -19.41 -13.03
C GLU A 552 0.79 -18.60 -13.07
N LEU A 553 1.05 -17.88 -14.17
CA LEU A 553 2.20 -17.00 -14.33
C LEU A 553 2.23 -15.86 -13.31
N LEU A 554 1.16 -15.07 -13.12
CA LEU A 554 1.18 -13.93 -12.17
C LEU A 554 0.95 -14.34 -10.71
N ASP A 555 0.33 -15.50 -10.45
CA ASP A 555 0.26 -16.11 -9.12
C ASP A 555 1.65 -16.57 -8.68
N GLY A 556 2.43 -17.09 -9.62
CA GLY A 556 3.78 -17.56 -9.39
C GLY A 556 4.84 -16.45 -9.37
N LEU A 557 4.82 -15.56 -10.36
CA LEU A 557 5.93 -14.68 -10.66
C LEU A 557 5.55 -13.19 -10.61
N ASP A 558 6.23 -12.41 -9.76
CA ASP A 558 6.12 -10.95 -9.76
C ASP A 558 6.95 -10.35 -10.92
N LEU A 559 6.27 -10.08 -12.03
CA LEU A 559 6.89 -9.51 -13.23
C LEU A 559 7.28 -8.03 -13.10
N GLN A 560 6.97 -7.36 -11.98
CA GLN A 560 7.46 -6.00 -11.72
C GLN A 560 8.93 -5.99 -11.29
N HIS A 561 9.48 -7.14 -10.91
CA HIS A 561 10.87 -7.27 -10.52
C HIS A 561 11.79 -7.18 -11.75
N PRO A 562 12.82 -6.31 -11.77
CA PRO A 562 13.66 -6.07 -12.95
C PRO A 562 14.65 -7.21 -13.24
N VAL A 563 14.66 -8.26 -12.42
CA VAL A 563 15.52 -9.43 -12.59
C VAL A 563 14.68 -10.69 -12.52
N LEU A 564 14.65 -11.44 -13.62
CA LEU A 564 14.05 -12.76 -13.72
C LEU A 564 15.14 -13.83 -13.68
N ASP A 565 15.32 -14.48 -12.54
CA ASP A 565 16.30 -15.58 -12.40
C ASP A 565 15.64 -16.93 -12.69
N ALA A 566 15.91 -17.52 -13.85
CA ALA A 566 15.35 -18.81 -14.26
C ALA A 566 15.76 -19.97 -13.35
N GLY A 567 16.85 -19.83 -12.60
CA GLY A 567 17.31 -20.82 -11.62
C GLY A 567 16.70 -20.65 -10.22
N ALA A 568 15.98 -19.56 -9.97
CA ALA A 568 15.41 -19.28 -8.67
C ALA A 568 14.17 -20.14 -8.38
N THR A 569 13.90 -20.28 -7.09
CA THR A 569 12.64 -20.84 -6.58
C THR A 569 11.96 -19.81 -5.71
N PHE A 570 10.65 -19.70 -5.82
CA PHE A 570 9.85 -18.88 -4.91
C PHE A 570 8.82 -19.78 -4.23
N THR A 571 8.34 -19.34 -3.07
CA THR A 571 7.27 -20.02 -2.35
C THR A 571 6.08 -19.08 -2.35
N ASP A 572 4.92 -19.57 -2.82
CA ASP A 572 3.71 -18.78 -2.75
C ASP A 572 3.21 -18.64 -1.30
N HIS A 573 2.16 -17.84 -1.14
CA HIS A 573 1.44 -17.66 0.13
C HIS A 573 0.85 -18.94 0.73
N GLU A 574 0.65 -19.99 -0.07
CA GLU A 574 0.16 -21.30 0.40
C GLU A 574 1.30 -22.22 0.85
N GLY A 575 2.55 -21.75 0.77
CA GLY A 575 3.73 -22.54 1.11
C GLY A 575 4.19 -23.48 -0.02
N VAL A 576 3.64 -23.35 -1.23
CA VAL A 576 4.04 -24.15 -2.39
C VAL A 576 5.26 -23.51 -3.04
N THR A 577 6.35 -24.28 -3.13
CA THR A 577 7.56 -23.85 -3.82
C THR A 577 7.48 -24.18 -5.30
N TYR A 578 7.62 -23.16 -6.14
CA TYR A 578 7.74 -23.31 -7.59
C TYR A 578 9.14 -22.92 -8.05
N LYS A 579 9.55 -23.44 -9.21
CA LYS A 579 10.75 -22.96 -9.88
C LYS A 579 10.36 -21.93 -10.91
N VAL A 580 11.13 -20.86 -11.03
CA VAL A 580 10.93 -19.86 -12.09
C VAL A 580 11.02 -20.52 -13.47
N SER A 581 11.86 -21.56 -13.62
CA SER A 581 11.95 -22.38 -14.84
C SER A 581 10.64 -23.05 -15.25
N ASP A 582 9.68 -23.24 -14.33
CA ASP A 582 8.38 -23.84 -14.65
C ASP A 582 7.47 -22.83 -15.39
N PHE A 583 7.80 -21.53 -15.31
CA PHE A 583 7.10 -20.41 -15.96
C PHE A 583 7.87 -19.84 -17.15
N ILE A 584 8.85 -20.58 -17.67
CA ILE A 584 9.63 -20.22 -18.86
C ILE A 584 9.59 -21.42 -19.78
N ASP A 585 9.26 -21.21 -21.07
CA ASP A 585 9.30 -22.29 -22.05
C ASP A 585 10.74 -22.81 -22.22
N SER A 586 10.89 -24.08 -22.59
CA SER A 586 12.21 -24.69 -22.73
C SER A 586 13.05 -23.91 -23.75
N ALA A 587 14.19 -23.39 -23.30
CA ALA A 587 15.08 -22.61 -24.14
C ALA A 587 15.66 -23.51 -25.25
N SER A 588 15.23 -23.30 -26.50
CA SER A 588 15.72 -24.06 -27.66
C SER A 588 16.93 -23.37 -28.30
N THR A 589 17.76 -24.16 -28.98
CA THR A 589 18.82 -23.66 -29.90
C THR A 589 18.48 -23.91 -31.38
N ASP A 590 17.39 -24.62 -31.67
CA ASP A 590 16.98 -25.00 -33.03
C ASP A 590 16.04 -23.94 -33.64
N PRO A 591 16.44 -23.30 -34.76
CA PRO A 591 15.60 -22.35 -35.46
C PRO A 591 14.22 -22.89 -35.89
N ALA A 592 14.11 -24.19 -36.20
CA ALA A 592 12.86 -24.77 -36.65
C ALA A 592 11.82 -24.88 -35.53
N ASP A 593 12.28 -25.10 -34.28
CA ASP A 593 11.41 -25.15 -33.11
C ASP A 593 10.97 -23.74 -32.73
N ALA A 594 11.90 -22.78 -32.69
CA ALA A 594 11.61 -21.37 -32.42
C ALA A 594 10.60 -20.77 -33.42
N ALA A 595 10.67 -21.16 -34.71
CA ALA A 595 9.77 -20.66 -35.75
C ALA A 595 8.37 -21.34 -35.78
N GLN A 596 8.20 -22.48 -35.11
CA GLN A 596 6.94 -23.23 -35.08
C GLN A 596 6.01 -22.83 -33.93
N LEU A 597 6.53 -22.14 -32.92
CA LEU A 597 5.79 -21.65 -31.76
C LEU A 597 5.02 -20.38 -32.16
N LYS A 598 3.70 -20.47 -32.35
CA LYS A 598 2.88 -19.46 -33.07
C LYS A 598 1.83 -18.61 -32.32
N ALA A 599 1.52 -18.66 -31.04
CA ALA A 599 2.01 -19.45 -29.93
C ALA A 599 1.76 -18.79 -28.54
N ASN A 600 1.59 -17.46 -28.38
CA ASN A 600 1.70 -16.76 -27.08
C ASN A 600 0.36 -16.39 -26.39
N THR A 601 0.32 -16.29 -25.04
CA THR A 601 -0.91 -15.86 -24.29
C THR A 601 -1.44 -14.50 -24.75
N PHE A 602 -0.56 -13.63 -25.23
CA PHE A 602 -0.90 -12.33 -25.78
C PHE A 602 -1.32 -12.41 -27.27
N SER A 603 -1.25 -13.58 -27.92
CA SER A 603 -1.27 -13.79 -29.39
C SER A 603 -2.67 -14.03 -29.91
N LEU A 604 -3.59 -14.51 -29.07
CA LEU A 604 -5.02 -14.55 -29.40
C LEU A 604 -5.64 -13.15 -29.39
N LEU A 605 -5.01 -12.20 -28.69
CA LEU A 605 -5.34 -10.77 -28.69
C LEU A 605 -4.52 -9.99 -29.72
N ASP A 606 -3.37 -10.53 -30.12
CA ASP A 606 -2.59 -10.07 -31.27
C ASP A 606 -3.22 -10.61 -32.57
N ILE A 607 -4.41 -10.12 -32.90
CA ILE A 607 -5.16 -10.56 -34.08
C ILE A 607 -4.41 -10.12 -35.36
N TYR A 608 -3.63 -11.08 -35.88
CA TYR A 608 -2.97 -11.18 -37.19
C TYR A 608 -2.11 -9.98 -37.59
N ARG A 609 -0.77 -10.08 -37.47
CA ARG A 609 0.19 -9.67 -38.53
C ARG A 609 1.68 -9.95 -38.24
N ASP A 610 2.40 -10.00 -39.36
CA ASP A 610 3.81 -10.30 -39.62
C ASP A 610 4.82 -9.58 -38.69
N ALA A 611 5.96 -10.25 -38.42
CA ALA A 611 7.08 -9.83 -37.54
C ALA A 611 7.77 -8.51 -37.95
N THR A 612 7.28 -7.88 -39.02
CA THR A 612 7.80 -6.63 -39.62
C THR A 612 6.86 -5.45 -39.45
N THR A 613 5.60 -5.69 -39.06
CA THR A 613 4.61 -4.64 -38.84
C THR A 613 4.74 -4.14 -37.41
N ARG A 614 5.60 -3.13 -37.19
CA ARG A 614 5.67 -2.33 -35.95
C ARG A 614 4.22 -1.93 -35.56
N SER A 615 3.58 -2.66 -34.63
CA SER A 615 2.12 -2.62 -34.46
C SER A 615 1.72 -1.67 -33.33
N HIS A 616 0.76 -0.78 -33.63
CA HIS A 616 0.01 0.03 -32.68
C HIS A 616 -1.48 -0.13 -33.00
N LYS A 617 -2.15 -1.13 -32.42
CA LYS A 617 -3.61 -1.28 -32.59
C LYS A 617 -4.33 -1.05 -31.27
N LEU A 618 -5.33 -0.17 -31.32
CA LEU A 618 -6.12 0.29 -30.18
C LEU A 618 -7.09 -0.75 -29.60
N SER A 619 -7.37 -1.85 -30.31
CA SER A 619 -8.57 -2.65 -30.01
C SER A 619 -8.41 -3.64 -28.85
N GLU A 620 -7.21 -4.11 -28.53
CA GLU A 620 -7.01 -5.22 -27.58
C GLU A 620 -5.73 -5.03 -26.76
N ARG A 621 -5.83 -4.29 -25.64
CA ARG A 621 -4.72 -3.97 -24.70
C ARG A 621 -4.84 -4.78 -23.42
N VAL A 622 -3.75 -5.33 -22.89
CA VAL A 622 -3.73 -6.13 -21.66
C VAL A 622 -3.12 -5.32 -20.53
N LEU A 623 -3.92 -4.86 -19.59
CA LEU A 623 -3.44 -4.19 -18.38
C LEU A 623 -3.25 -5.24 -17.28
N ALA A 624 -2.35 -5.04 -16.33
CA ALA A 624 -2.23 -5.93 -15.18
C ALA A 624 -1.94 -5.17 -13.90
N TYR A 625 -1.14 -4.10 -13.98
CA TYR A 625 -0.71 -3.31 -12.84
C TYR A 625 -1.15 -1.87 -12.95
N ASP A 626 -1.39 -1.24 -11.81
CA ASP A 626 -1.77 0.16 -11.74
C ASP A 626 -0.68 1.07 -11.20
N LEU A 627 -0.80 2.37 -11.51
CA LEU A 627 -0.08 3.45 -10.86
C LEU A 627 -1.09 4.45 -10.26
N PRO A 628 -0.77 5.10 -9.13
CA PRO A 628 -1.72 5.95 -8.44
C PRO A 628 -2.13 7.13 -9.33
N ARG A 629 -3.40 7.52 -9.16
CA ARG A 629 -4.09 8.61 -9.83
C ARG A 629 -3.49 9.98 -9.43
N ASP A 630 -3.45 10.93 -10.37
CA ASP A 630 -2.99 12.32 -10.14
C ASP A 630 -4.13 13.24 -9.64
N ASP A 631 -5.37 12.77 -9.80
CA ASP A 631 -6.61 13.53 -9.68
C ASP A 631 -7.46 13.17 -8.43
N SER A 632 -6.83 12.60 -7.40
CA SER A 632 -7.31 12.74 -6.02
C SER A 632 -6.56 13.87 -5.31
N ASP A 633 -7.28 14.75 -4.60
CA ASP A 633 -6.76 15.98 -3.98
C ASP A 633 -5.56 15.81 -3.02
N PHE A 634 -5.16 14.57 -2.68
CA PHE A 634 -3.94 14.28 -1.90
C PHE A 634 -3.35 12.90 -2.24
N VAL A 635 -2.02 12.79 -2.26
CA VAL A 635 -1.26 11.54 -2.43
C VAL A 635 -0.81 11.05 -1.07
N SER A 636 -1.28 9.87 -0.64
CA SER A 636 -0.91 9.31 0.67
C SER A 636 0.44 8.59 0.65
N LEU A 637 1.04 8.36 1.82
CA LEU A 637 2.17 7.41 1.97
C LEU A 637 1.89 6.05 1.33
N GLY A 638 0.62 5.65 1.29
CA GLY A 638 0.13 4.47 0.62
C GLY A 638 0.51 4.40 -0.85
N ALA A 639 0.57 5.54 -1.54
CA ALA A 639 0.96 5.62 -2.93
C ALA A 639 2.38 5.10 -3.17
N LEU A 640 3.25 5.13 -2.16
CA LEU A 640 4.60 4.61 -2.27
C LEU A 640 4.62 3.13 -2.63
N ARG A 641 3.58 2.36 -2.33
CA ARG A 641 3.49 0.93 -2.70
C ARG A 641 3.60 0.69 -4.20
N TYR A 642 3.24 1.68 -5.01
CA TYR A 642 3.37 1.64 -6.46
C TYR A 642 4.77 2.08 -6.94
N LEU A 643 5.71 2.30 -6.01
CA LEU A 643 7.14 2.44 -6.27
C LEU A 643 7.81 1.07 -6.09
N PRO A 644 8.23 0.40 -7.17
CA PRO A 644 9.19 -0.68 -7.06
C PRO A 644 10.54 -0.17 -6.56
N ARG A 645 11.37 -1.08 -6.06
CA ARG A 645 12.64 -0.73 -5.40
C ARG A 645 13.81 -1.43 -6.08
N TRP A 646 14.69 -0.66 -6.72
CA TRP A 646 15.90 -1.16 -7.39
C TRP A 646 16.78 -2.07 -6.52
N LYS A 647 17.17 -3.25 -7.06
CA LYS A 647 18.10 -4.24 -6.45
C LYS A 647 17.70 -4.80 -5.07
N LYS A 648 16.45 -4.66 -4.66
CA LYS A 648 15.90 -5.33 -3.47
C LYS A 648 14.73 -6.20 -3.90
N ALA A 649 14.56 -7.34 -3.24
CA ALA A 649 13.36 -8.16 -3.41
C ALA A 649 12.12 -7.25 -3.26
N SER A 650 11.29 -7.22 -4.30
CA SER A 650 10.09 -6.39 -4.36
C SER A 650 9.10 -6.94 -3.35
N THR A 651 8.87 -6.17 -2.30
CA THR A 651 7.74 -6.40 -1.40
C THR A 651 7.05 -5.06 -1.22
N THR A 652 6.10 -4.83 -2.13
CA THR A 652 5.13 -3.73 -2.17
C THR A 652 4.75 -3.27 -0.78
N MET A 653 5.04 -2.02 -0.40
CA MET A 653 4.73 -1.51 0.94
C MET A 653 3.28 -1.79 1.35
N GLY A 654 3.11 -2.15 2.62
CA GLY A 654 1.83 -2.59 3.16
C GLY A 654 1.59 -4.09 3.01
N MET A 655 2.44 -4.85 2.30
CA MET A 655 2.36 -6.31 2.24
C MET A 655 3.06 -6.98 3.45
N PRO A 656 2.71 -8.23 3.79
CA PRO A 656 3.30 -8.93 4.93
C PRO A 656 4.81 -9.15 4.79
N HIS A 657 5.27 -9.45 3.58
CA HIS A 657 6.67 -9.74 3.25
C HIS A 657 7.52 -8.46 3.08
N SER A 658 6.93 -7.29 3.35
CA SER A 658 7.60 -6.01 3.13
C SER A 658 8.74 -5.70 4.09
N ASP A 659 8.89 -6.47 5.18
CA ASP A 659 9.97 -6.36 6.15
C ASP A 659 10.30 -4.88 6.49
N ALA A 660 11.53 -4.46 6.25
CA ALA A 660 12.02 -3.10 6.51
C ALA A 660 11.31 -2.01 5.68
N ASN A 661 10.57 -2.36 4.63
CA ASN A 661 9.83 -1.39 3.82
C ASN A 661 8.59 -0.86 4.56
N ASN A 662 7.98 -1.65 5.45
CA ASN A 662 6.81 -1.26 6.23
C ASN A 662 7.13 -0.26 7.36
N ASP A 663 8.41 -0.11 7.73
CA ASP A 663 8.89 0.93 8.67
C ASP A 663 8.57 2.37 8.19
N ILE A 664 8.30 2.53 6.88
CA ILE A 664 7.87 3.82 6.29
C ILE A 664 6.62 4.39 6.97
N PHE A 665 5.65 3.54 7.34
CA PHE A 665 4.40 3.97 7.95
C PHE A 665 4.61 4.53 9.36
N ASP A 666 5.69 4.13 10.03
CA ASP A 666 6.05 4.61 11.36
C ASP A 666 7.01 5.81 11.32
N ARG A 667 7.82 5.95 10.27
CA ARG A 667 8.85 7.01 10.14
C ARG A 667 8.42 8.25 9.39
N PHE A 668 7.53 8.12 8.43
CA PHE A 668 7.26 9.18 7.47
C PHE A 668 5.79 9.58 7.41
N PHE A 669 5.55 10.75 6.83
CA PHE A 669 4.26 11.22 6.35
C PHE A 669 4.47 12.07 5.09
N VAL A 670 3.38 12.41 4.41
CA VAL A 670 3.38 13.28 3.23
C VAL A 670 2.51 14.48 3.56
N GLU A 671 3.09 15.67 3.41
CA GLU A 671 2.36 16.95 3.40
C GLU A 671 3.03 17.84 2.35
N ASP A 672 2.24 18.36 1.42
CA ASP A 672 2.68 19.37 0.46
C ASP A 672 2.10 20.73 0.82
N SER A 673 2.92 21.76 0.68
CA SER A 673 2.51 23.17 0.72
C SER A 673 1.38 23.52 -0.26
N ASN A 674 1.25 22.81 -1.40
CA ASN A 674 0.22 23.07 -2.42
C ASN A 674 -0.99 22.12 -2.37
N LYS A 675 -0.81 20.88 -1.88
CA LYS A 675 -1.85 19.87 -1.68
C LYS A 675 -1.83 19.43 -0.21
N SER A 676 -2.55 20.14 0.65
CA SER A 676 -2.55 19.87 2.09
C SER A 676 -3.33 18.60 2.42
N ASN A 677 -2.75 17.76 3.27
CA ASN A 677 -3.37 16.57 3.81
C ASN A 677 -4.64 16.97 4.60
N PRO A 678 -5.83 16.50 4.19
CA PRO A 678 -7.10 16.91 4.80
C PRO A 678 -7.28 16.42 6.24
N HIS A 679 -6.42 15.50 6.70
CA HIS A 679 -6.40 14.99 8.05
C HIS A 679 -5.44 15.74 8.97
N LEU A 680 -4.56 16.61 8.46
CA LEU A 680 -3.70 17.42 9.31
C LEU A 680 -4.42 18.69 9.78
N ALA A 681 -4.36 18.97 11.08
CA ALA A 681 -4.73 20.27 11.62
C ALA A 681 -3.53 20.92 12.31
N TYR A 682 -3.23 22.15 11.90
CA TYR A 682 -2.16 22.96 12.44
C TYR A 682 -2.57 23.59 13.78
N LEU A 683 -1.67 23.53 14.76
CA LEU A 683 -1.89 24.01 16.13
C LEU A 683 -1.87 25.54 16.24
N ASP A 684 -1.14 26.22 15.34
CA ASP A 684 -1.08 27.67 15.24
C ASP A 684 -1.57 28.11 13.85
N ALA A 685 -2.54 29.04 13.80
CA ALA A 685 -3.19 29.49 12.55
C ALA A 685 -2.34 30.48 11.72
N THR A 686 -1.10 30.78 12.12
CA THR A 686 -0.26 31.81 11.50
C THR A 686 0.76 31.20 10.53
N GLY A 687 0.34 30.97 9.29
CA GLY A 687 1.18 30.54 8.18
C GLY A 687 1.47 29.04 8.13
N SER A 688 1.66 28.49 6.93
CA SER A 688 2.08 27.09 6.76
C SER A 688 3.52 26.92 7.26
N PRO A 689 3.81 25.98 8.17
CA PRO A 689 5.17 25.73 8.63
C PRO A 689 6.05 25.20 7.49
N ASP A 690 7.37 25.28 7.66
CA ASP A 690 8.31 24.59 6.77
C ASP A 690 8.02 23.08 6.77
N LEU A 691 8.26 22.40 5.64
CA LEU A 691 7.97 20.97 5.48
C LEU A 691 8.64 20.11 6.56
N ALA A 692 9.84 20.52 6.99
CA ALA A 692 10.59 19.89 8.06
C ALA A 692 9.95 20.06 9.46
N GLU A 693 9.12 21.08 9.66
CA GLU A 693 8.52 21.45 10.95
C GLU A 693 7.06 21.03 11.09
N VAL A 694 6.40 20.59 10.01
CA VAL A 694 4.96 20.21 9.99
C VAL A 694 4.60 19.28 11.15
N ALA A 695 5.38 18.20 11.39
CA ALA A 695 5.09 17.23 12.45
C ALA A 695 5.12 17.81 13.86
N SER A 696 5.84 18.92 14.07
CA SER A 696 5.92 19.61 15.36
C SER A 696 4.81 20.64 15.58
N SER A 697 4.13 21.01 14.49
CA SER A 697 3.14 22.09 14.45
C SER A 697 1.73 21.61 14.09
N ALA A 698 1.54 20.31 13.82
CA ALA A 698 0.26 19.72 13.42
C ALA A 698 -0.09 18.44 14.19
N LEU A 699 -1.37 18.09 14.14
CA LEU A 699 -1.94 16.83 14.62
C LEU A 699 -2.75 16.15 13.52
N VAL A 700 -2.80 14.81 13.55
CA VAL A 700 -3.67 14.02 12.67
C VAL A 700 -5.06 13.90 13.29
N LYS A 701 -6.07 14.45 12.62
CA LYS A 701 -7.49 14.31 12.94
C LYS A 701 -7.99 12.93 12.50
N GLY A 702 -8.57 12.20 13.45
CA GLY A 702 -9.21 10.92 13.19
C GLY A 702 -8.28 9.70 13.12
N GLY A 703 -7.07 9.82 13.69
CA GLY A 703 -6.15 8.67 13.75
C GLY A 703 -6.75 7.46 14.48
N PHE A 704 -6.45 6.27 13.98
CA PHE A 704 -7.03 5.00 14.37
C PHE A 704 -5.95 4.01 14.81
N ASN A 705 -6.08 3.48 16.02
CA ASN A 705 -5.11 2.58 16.62
C ASN A 705 -5.28 1.14 16.09
N VAL A 706 -4.23 0.60 15.45
CA VAL A 706 -4.19 -0.79 14.95
C VAL A 706 -4.33 -1.84 16.06
N ASN A 707 -4.15 -1.45 17.32
CA ASN A 707 -4.36 -2.30 18.48
C ASN A 707 -5.80 -2.24 19.02
N SER A 708 -6.74 -1.58 18.32
CA SER A 708 -8.15 -1.57 18.69
C SER A 708 -8.74 -2.97 18.64
N THR A 709 -9.43 -3.35 19.71
CA THR A 709 -10.18 -4.61 19.82
C THR A 709 -11.68 -4.42 19.55
N SER A 710 -12.09 -3.25 19.04
CA SER A 710 -13.48 -2.99 18.66
C SER A 710 -13.73 -3.47 17.23
N VAL A 711 -14.50 -4.55 17.09
CA VAL A 711 -14.97 -5.05 15.78
C VAL A 711 -15.76 -3.97 15.04
N ALA A 712 -16.62 -3.26 15.77
CA ALA A 712 -17.41 -2.15 15.25
C ALA A 712 -16.53 -1.03 14.68
N ALA A 713 -15.49 -0.61 15.41
CA ALA A 713 -14.61 0.45 14.97
C ALA A 713 -13.80 0.02 13.74
N TRP A 714 -13.27 -1.22 13.71
CA TRP A 714 -12.57 -1.77 12.56
C TRP A 714 -13.45 -1.87 11.31
N ALA A 715 -14.66 -2.44 11.43
CA ALA A 715 -15.58 -2.58 10.29
C ALA A 715 -15.90 -1.22 9.67
N THR A 716 -16.06 -0.18 10.50
CA THR A 716 -16.31 1.18 10.03
C THR A 716 -15.05 1.86 9.48
N PHE A 717 -13.89 1.65 10.09
CA PHE A 717 -12.61 2.15 9.58
C PHE A 717 -12.28 1.59 8.19
N LEU A 718 -12.54 0.30 7.99
CA LEU A 718 -12.33 -0.43 6.74
C LEU A 718 -13.36 -0.09 5.66
N SER A 719 -14.57 0.34 6.04
CA SER A 719 -15.54 0.83 5.07
C SER A 719 -14.98 2.08 4.37
N SER A 720 -14.81 2.02 3.05
CA SER A 720 -14.08 3.04 2.29
C SER A 720 -15.01 4.02 1.55
N ARG A 721 -14.46 5.20 1.24
CA ARG A 721 -15.08 6.27 0.44
C ARG A 721 -15.21 5.81 -1.02
N GLY A 722 -16.38 6.00 -1.62
CA GLY A 722 -16.56 5.82 -3.06
C GLY A 722 -17.79 6.59 -3.52
N LEU A 723 -17.55 7.80 -4.06
CA LEU A 723 -18.54 8.52 -4.85
C LEU A 723 -17.94 8.60 -6.25
N ILE A 724 -18.64 8.06 -7.23
CA ILE A 724 -18.38 8.30 -8.65
C ILE A 724 -19.65 8.95 -9.20
N GLU A 725 -19.55 10.20 -9.65
CA GLU A 725 -20.60 10.80 -10.49
C GLU A 725 -20.44 10.24 -11.91
N THR A 726 -21.48 9.59 -12.43
CA THR A 726 -21.51 9.17 -13.82
C THR A 726 -21.99 10.33 -14.70
N THR A 727 -21.42 10.50 -15.89
CA THR A 727 -21.76 11.58 -16.83
C THR A 727 -23.18 11.50 -17.41
N SER A 728 -23.92 10.43 -17.13
CA SER A 728 -25.31 10.22 -17.59
C SER A 728 -26.39 10.78 -16.66
N GLY A 729 -26.05 11.39 -15.52
CA GLY A 729 -27.03 11.94 -14.58
C GLY A 729 -27.77 10.89 -13.74
N ASP A 730 -27.45 9.61 -13.91
CA ASP A 730 -27.79 8.54 -12.98
C ASP A 730 -26.59 8.36 -12.03
N GLU A 731 -26.68 8.91 -10.82
CA GLU A 731 -25.67 8.73 -9.77
C GLU A 731 -25.70 7.26 -9.31
N GLU A 732 -24.68 6.47 -9.70
CA GLU A 732 -24.47 5.13 -9.14
C GLU A 732 -23.44 5.20 -8.00
N TYR A 733 -23.93 5.05 -6.77
CA TYR A 733 -23.12 5.14 -5.56
C TYR A 733 -22.31 3.85 -5.33
N ALA A 734 -21.09 3.79 -5.83
CA ALA A 734 -20.18 2.65 -5.63
C ALA A 734 -19.38 2.78 -4.31
N ARG A 735 -19.83 2.13 -3.23
CA ARG A 735 -19.12 2.07 -1.92
C ARG A 735 -18.03 1.00 -1.90
N ASN A 736 -17.02 1.13 -1.03
CA ASN A 736 -15.97 0.11 -0.87
C ASN A 736 -15.25 -0.21 -2.19
N LEU A 737 -14.96 0.85 -2.93
CA LEU A 737 -14.36 0.79 -4.23
C LEU A 737 -12.83 0.82 -4.10
N PHE A 738 -12.18 -0.09 -4.81
CA PHE A 738 -10.74 -0.13 -4.99
C PHE A 738 -10.46 0.14 -6.46
N THR A 739 -9.80 1.26 -6.73
CA THR A 739 -9.44 1.68 -8.09
C THR A 739 -8.01 1.29 -8.38
N ARG A 740 -7.81 0.68 -9.54
CA ARG A 740 -6.52 0.29 -10.07
C ARG A 740 -6.33 0.70 -11.54
N LEU A 741 -6.89 1.83 -11.97
CA LEU A 741 -6.51 2.52 -13.20
C LEU A 741 -6.34 4.03 -12.90
N PRO A 742 -5.34 4.74 -13.47
CA PRO A 742 -5.09 6.17 -13.30
C PRO A 742 -5.93 6.98 -14.29
N TYR A 743 -6.17 6.43 -15.49
CA TYR A 743 -7.07 6.94 -16.50
C TYR A 743 -8.23 5.97 -16.65
N TYR A 744 -9.39 6.40 -16.19
CA TYR A 744 -10.64 5.83 -16.66
C TYR A 744 -10.61 5.87 -18.20
N SER A 745 -10.75 4.72 -18.86
CA SER A 745 -10.91 4.64 -20.32
C SER A 745 -12.16 5.42 -20.71
N ALA A 746 -12.00 6.73 -20.92
CA ALA A 746 -13.04 7.64 -21.36
C ALA A 746 -13.60 7.25 -22.75
N ALA A 747 -12.95 6.29 -23.42
CA ALA A 747 -13.43 5.71 -24.67
C ALA A 747 -14.56 4.69 -24.47
N ASN A 748 -14.76 4.11 -23.27
CA ASN A 748 -15.83 3.14 -23.03
C ASN A 748 -16.87 3.69 -22.03
N PRO A 749 -18.08 4.08 -22.50
CA PRO A 749 -19.11 4.73 -21.67
C PRO A 749 -19.81 3.77 -20.67
N ARG A 750 -19.31 2.54 -20.49
CA ARG A 750 -19.83 1.58 -19.50
C ARG A 750 -18.82 1.43 -18.37
N ILE A 751 -19.19 2.00 -17.22
CA ILE A 751 -18.54 1.71 -15.94
C ILE A 751 -18.82 0.24 -15.62
N GLU A 752 -17.82 -0.63 -15.83
CA GLU A 752 -17.93 -2.02 -15.39
C GLU A 752 -17.26 -2.15 -14.03
N ILE A 753 -18.08 -2.04 -12.98
CA ILE A 753 -17.67 -2.38 -11.62
C ILE A 753 -17.70 -3.89 -11.51
N SER A 754 -16.52 -4.49 -11.34
CA SER A 754 -16.42 -5.93 -11.17
C SER A 754 -16.75 -6.34 -9.74
N THR A 755 -17.71 -7.25 -9.62
CA THR A 755 -17.96 -8.05 -8.39
C THR A 755 -17.69 -9.54 -8.66
N THR A 756 -17.28 -9.89 -9.89
CA THR A 756 -17.32 -11.23 -10.45
C THR A 756 -15.99 -11.98 -10.38
N LYS A 757 -16.08 -13.30 -10.25
CA LYS A 757 -14.98 -14.27 -10.24
C LYS A 757 -14.47 -14.54 -11.67
N LEU A 758 -13.20 -14.91 -11.84
CA LEU A 758 -12.56 -15.23 -13.13
C LEU A 758 -13.33 -16.32 -13.91
N GLU A 759 -13.92 -17.28 -13.19
CA GLU A 759 -14.71 -18.39 -13.75
C GLU A 759 -16.08 -17.97 -14.32
N THR A 760 -16.51 -16.72 -14.07
CA THR A 760 -17.84 -16.22 -14.46
C THR A 760 -17.83 -15.18 -15.57
N THR A 761 -16.67 -14.72 -16.05
CA THR A 761 -16.59 -13.70 -17.11
C THR A 761 -17.08 -14.27 -18.45
N PRO A 762 -18.23 -13.82 -18.99
CA PRO A 762 -18.66 -14.18 -20.33
C PRO A 762 -17.68 -13.63 -21.37
N PHE A 763 -17.54 -14.30 -22.52
CA PHE A 763 -16.68 -13.90 -23.66
C PHE A 763 -16.88 -12.45 -24.16
N TYR A 764 -17.97 -11.79 -23.77
CA TYR A 764 -18.30 -10.40 -24.16
C TYR A 764 -17.84 -9.32 -23.18
N PHE A 765 -17.35 -9.68 -22.00
CA PHE A 765 -16.84 -8.73 -21.01
C PHE A 765 -15.32 -8.54 -21.17
N PRO A 766 -14.78 -7.35 -20.91
CA PRO A 766 -13.34 -7.13 -20.79
C PRO A 766 -12.80 -8.19 -19.82
N PRO A 767 -11.73 -8.91 -20.19
CA PRO A 767 -11.07 -9.83 -19.29
C PRO A 767 -10.74 -9.14 -17.97
N VAL A 768 -10.68 -9.90 -16.89
CA VAL A 768 -10.45 -9.39 -15.52
C VAL A 768 -9.28 -8.39 -15.46
N TYR A 769 -8.22 -8.66 -16.20
CA TYR A 769 -7.01 -7.82 -16.28
C TYR A 769 -7.21 -6.48 -17.02
N GLN A 770 -8.31 -6.26 -17.75
CA GLN A 770 -8.68 -4.95 -18.30
C GLN A 770 -9.60 -4.13 -17.36
N GLN A 771 -10.01 -4.68 -16.22
CA GLN A 771 -11.01 -4.06 -15.33
C GLN A 771 -10.38 -3.19 -14.25
N GLY A 772 -10.68 -1.89 -14.27
CA GLY A 772 -10.00 -0.94 -13.40
C GLY A 772 -10.57 -0.70 -12.01
N MET A 773 -11.71 -1.30 -11.72
CA MET A 773 -12.44 -1.03 -10.49
C MET A 773 -13.00 -2.30 -9.92
N ARG A 774 -12.76 -2.48 -8.64
CA ARG A 774 -13.40 -3.54 -7.86
C ARG A 774 -14.17 -2.95 -6.70
N GLN A 775 -15.41 -3.37 -6.61
CA GLN A 775 -16.22 -3.17 -5.42
C GLN A 775 -16.21 -4.46 -4.59
N LEU A 776 -16.24 -4.33 -3.26
CA LEU A 776 -16.73 -5.45 -2.45
C LEU A 776 -18.15 -5.82 -2.92
N ASP A 777 -18.48 -7.11 -2.94
CA ASP A 777 -19.76 -7.62 -3.44
C ASP A 777 -20.91 -6.84 -2.77
N SER A 778 -21.68 -6.06 -3.53
CA SER A 778 -22.67 -5.13 -2.97
C SER A 778 -23.72 -5.82 -2.09
N ALA A 779 -24.00 -7.11 -2.32
CA ALA A 779 -24.91 -7.90 -1.49
C ALA A 779 -24.26 -8.43 -0.20
N LYS A 780 -22.94 -8.66 -0.21
CA LYS A 780 -22.16 -9.23 0.92
C LYS A 780 -21.16 -8.28 1.56
N ALA A 781 -21.03 -7.04 1.09
CA ALA A 781 -19.95 -6.13 1.46
C ALA A 781 -19.90 -5.87 2.97
N LYS A 782 -21.08 -5.75 3.60
CA LYS A 782 -21.20 -5.63 5.05
C LYS A 782 -20.62 -6.84 5.77
N ASP A 783 -20.96 -8.04 5.31
CA ASP A 783 -20.51 -9.29 5.91
C ASP A 783 -19.01 -9.49 5.67
N GLN A 784 -18.51 -9.14 4.48
CA GLN A 784 -17.06 -9.14 4.14
C GLN A 784 -16.26 -8.19 5.05
N LEU A 785 -16.73 -6.96 5.26
CA LEU A 785 -16.07 -6.00 6.17
C LEU A 785 -16.12 -6.49 7.62
N LEU A 786 -17.25 -7.05 8.05
CA LEU A 786 -17.41 -7.61 9.39
C LEU A 786 -16.51 -8.83 9.59
N PHE A 787 -16.36 -9.67 8.57
CA PHE A 787 -15.47 -10.82 8.55
C PHE A 787 -14.01 -10.37 8.76
N ILE A 788 -13.53 -9.38 7.98
CA ILE A 788 -12.18 -8.83 8.16
C ILE A 788 -12.03 -8.27 9.58
N ALA A 789 -12.96 -7.45 10.05
CA ALA A 789 -12.88 -6.83 11.36
C ALA A 789 -12.85 -7.86 12.51
N LYS A 790 -13.70 -8.89 12.44
CA LYS A 790 -13.71 -10.00 13.42
C LYS A 790 -12.41 -10.79 13.38
N GLY A 791 -11.88 -11.05 12.18
CA GLY A 791 -10.60 -11.72 11.98
C GLY A 791 -9.45 -10.96 12.65
N ILE A 792 -9.34 -9.65 12.39
CA ILE A 792 -8.31 -8.79 12.99
C ILE A 792 -8.40 -8.83 14.52
N VAL A 793 -9.59 -8.61 15.10
CA VAL A 793 -9.78 -8.59 16.56
C VAL A 793 -9.49 -9.97 17.17
N THR A 794 -9.89 -11.05 16.52
CA THR A 794 -9.59 -12.42 16.97
C THR A 794 -8.10 -12.67 17.00
N HIS A 795 -7.37 -12.23 15.98
CA HIS A 795 -5.92 -12.35 15.94
C HIS A 795 -5.25 -11.52 17.04
N LEU A 796 -5.66 -10.26 17.23
CA LEU A 796 -5.16 -9.40 18.31
C LEU A 796 -5.33 -10.05 19.69
N LYS A 797 -6.51 -10.60 19.96
CA LYS A 797 -6.82 -11.33 21.20
C LYS A 797 -5.99 -12.60 21.38
N THR A 798 -5.83 -13.38 20.31
CA THR A 798 -5.05 -14.64 20.34
C THR A 798 -3.56 -14.36 20.56
N ARG A 799 -3.06 -13.25 20.01
CA ARG A 799 -1.70 -12.78 20.22
C ARG A 799 -1.44 -12.40 21.68
N GLY A 800 -2.45 -11.91 22.39
CA GLY A 800 -2.37 -11.60 23.83
C GLY A 800 -1.55 -10.35 24.18
N LYS A 801 -1.10 -9.57 23.17
CA LYS A 801 -0.31 -8.34 23.33
C LYS A 801 -0.43 -7.43 22.11
N PRO A 802 -0.28 -6.11 22.28
CA PRO A 802 -0.31 -5.17 21.16
C PRO A 802 0.89 -5.32 20.22
N TYR A 803 0.69 -4.91 18.97
CA TYR A 803 1.75 -4.56 18.03
C TYR A 803 2.44 -3.28 18.48
N LYS A 804 3.77 -3.27 18.46
CA LYS A 804 4.59 -2.15 18.93
C LYS A 804 4.62 -0.98 17.95
N SER A 805 4.22 -1.20 16.70
CA SER A 805 4.24 -0.21 15.62
C SER A 805 3.31 -0.64 14.47
N VAL A 806 3.05 0.26 13.51
CA VAL A 806 2.23 -0.05 12.32
C VAL A 806 2.96 -1.05 11.42
N GLN A 807 4.28 -0.95 11.32
CA GLN A 807 5.12 -1.93 10.64
C GLN A 807 4.86 -3.35 11.15
N GLU A 808 4.97 -3.57 12.47
CA GLU A 808 4.82 -4.93 13.04
C GLU A 808 3.41 -5.50 12.78
N PHE A 809 2.39 -4.64 12.72
CA PHE A 809 1.03 -5.04 12.37
C PHE A 809 0.92 -5.46 10.89
N LEU A 810 1.50 -4.69 9.97
CA LEU A 810 1.48 -4.99 8.54
C LEU A 810 2.30 -6.25 8.22
N ASP A 811 3.47 -6.40 8.85
CA ASP A 811 4.34 -7.58 8.70
C ASP A 811 3.66 -8.87 9.17
N ALA A 812 2.72 -8.77 10.12
CA ALA A 812 1.97 -9.93 10.60
C ALA A 812 0.97 -10.49 9.58
N GLY A 813 0.64 -9.73 8.53
CA GLY A 813 -0.14 -10.18 7.39
C GLY A 813 -1.59 -10.59 7.63
N ILE A 814 -2.15 -10.24 8.80
CA ILE A 814 -3.50 -10.66 9.20
C ILE A 814 -4.56 -10.27 8.16
N ILE A 815 -4.45 -9.07 7.56
CA ILE A 815 -5.44 -8.61 6.59
C ILE A 815 -5.28 -9.39 5.29
N GLN A 816 -4.05 -9.67 4.85
CA GLN A 816 -3.81 -10.48 3.65
C GLN A 816 -4.40 -11.89 3.81
N ASP A 817 -4.14 -12.55 4.95
CA ASP A 817 -4.68 -13.88 5.25
C ASP A 817 -6.22 -13.91 5.21
N LEU A 818 -6.86 -12.84 5.68
CA LEU A 818 -8.32 -12.71 5.66
C LEU A 818 -8.86 -12.50 4.25
N LEU A 819 -8.15 -11.72 3.41
CA LEU A 819 -8.51 -11.50 2.01
C LEU A 819 -8.40 -12.78 1.16
N GLU A 820 -7.43 -13.64 1.50
CA GLU A 820 -7.14 -14.93 0.86
C GLU A 820 -7.96 -16.10 1.44
N SER A 821 -8.72 -15.88 2.51
CA SER A 821 -9.55 -16.92 3.13
C SER A 821 -10.60 -17.49 2.15
N PRO A 822 -10.96 -18.78 2.27
CA PRO A 822 -11.98 -19.40 1.43
C PRO A 822 -13.36 -18.78 1.67
N GLU A 823 -14.28 -18.98 0.72
CA GLU A 823 -15.66 -18.50 0.86
C GLU A 823 -16.35 -19.12 2.08
N THR A 824 -16.95 -18.28 2.92
CA THR A 824 -17.71 -18.69 4.11
C THR A 824 -19.07 -18.02 4.15
N ALA A 825 -19.98 -18.56 4.96
CA ALA A 825 -21.29 -17.96 5.17
C ALA A 825 -21.22 -16.56 5.82
N ASP A 826 -20.12 -16.25 6.51
CA ASP A 826 -19.92 -15.01 7.26
C ASP A 826 -19.25 -13.89 6.44
N GLY A 827 -19.03 -14.10 5.13
CA GLY A 827 -18.42 -13.08 4.25
C GLY A 827 -16.95 -13.33 3.89
N GLY A 828 -16.41 -14.53 4.08
CA GLY A 828 -15.08 -14.90 3.54
C GLY A 828 -15.06 -15.00 2.01
N GLY A 829 -13.90 -15.36 1.44
CA GLY A 829 -13.76 -15.56 -0.01
C GLY A 829 -13.68 -14.26 -0.81
N ILE A 830 -13.09 -13.21 -0.25
CA ILE A 830 -12.98 -11.90 -0.89
C ILE A 830 -12.21 -12.06 -2.21
N ASN A 831 -10.98 -12.58 -2.20
CA ASN A 831 -10.22 -12.84 -3.43
C ASN A 831 -10.50 -14.20 -4.09
N ALA A 832 -11.52 -14.93 -3.66
CA ALA A 832 -11.77 -16.27 -4.18
C ALA A 832 -11.98 -16.23 -5.70
N ASN A 833 -11.24 -17.07 -6.42
CA ASN A 833 -11.28 -17.17 -7.89
C ASN A 833 -10.96 -15.86 -8.61
N ILE A 834 -10.18 -14.97 -7.97
CA ILE A 834 -9.57 -13.80 -8.60
C ILE A 834 -8.08 -14.08 -8.73
N MET A 835 -7.55 -13.82 -9.92
CA MET A 835 -6.14 -13.98 -10.23
C MET A 835 -5.28 -13.02 -9.38
N LYS A 836 -4.24 -13.54 -8.72
CA LYS A 836 -3.36 -12.76 -7.85
C LYS A 836 -2.65 -11.68 -8.64
N ASN A 837 -2.38 -10.55 -7.98
CA ASN A 837 -1.72 -9.37 -8.55
C ASN A 837 -2.42 -8.70 -9.76
N SER A 838 -3.58 -9.20 -10.20
CA SER A 838 -4.41 -8.51 -11.19
C SER A 838 -4.95 -7.18 -10.64
N ASN A 839 -5.33 -6.26 -11.52
CA ASN A 839 -5.91 -4.97 -11.16
C ASN A 839 -7.17 -5.07 -10.27
N VAL A 840 -7.96 -6.14 -10.33
CA VAL A 840 -9.07 -6.36 -9.40
C VAL A 840 -8.71 -7.19 -8.17
N TYR A 841 -7.50 -7.70 -8.00
CA TYR A 841 -7.14 -8.52 -6.82
C TYR A 841 -6.85 -7.66 -5.58
N ILE A 842 -7.69 -7.61 -4.56
CA ILE A 842 -7.46 -6.73 -3.41
C ILE A 842 -6.34 -7.27 -2.53
N THR A 843 -5.35 -6.45 -2.20
CA THR A 843 -4.25 -6.76 -1.30
C THR A 843 -4.36 -5.97 0.01
N GLN A 844 -3.69 -6.44 1.05
CA GLN A 844 -3.50 -5.65 2.28
C GLN A 844 -2.91 -4.27 1.98
N GLY A 845 -2.01 -4.19 1.00
CA GLY A 845 -1.47 -2.92 0.52
C GLY A 845 -2.53 -1.94 0.03
N ASP A 846 -3.65 -2.40 -0.57
CA ASP A 846 -4.72 -1.48 -1.02
C ASP A 846 -5.45 -0.86 0.15
N ILE A 847 -5.76 -1.68 1.15
CA ILE A 847 -6.43 -1.23 2.36
C ILE A 847 -5.51 -0.28 3.13
N ALA A 848 -4.23 -0.64 3.27
CA ALA A 848 -3.23 0.21 3.89
C ALA A 848 -3.10 1.54 3.13
N ALA A 849 -3.13 1.54 1.80
CA ALA A 849 -2.94 2.77 1.03
C ALA A 849 -4.06 3.79 1.18
N GLN A 850 -5.31 3.32 1.23
CA GLN A 850 -6.47 4.19 1.43
C GLN A 850 -6.53 4.82 2.84
N ARG A 851 -5.83 4.23 3.81
CA ARG A 851 -5.95 4.59 5.24
C ARG A 851 -4.61 4.89 5.93
N ALA A 852 -3.50 4.90 5.19
CA ALA A 852 -2.13 4.96 5.70
C ALA A 852 -1.89 6.09 6.70
N GLU A 853 -2.45 7.26 6.42
CA GLU A 853 -2.24 8.49 7.18
C GLU A 853 -2.93 8.49 8.55
N LEU A 854 -3.96 7.66 8.71
CA LEU A 854 -4.73 7.56 9.94
C LEU A 854 -4.21 6.45 10.85
N LEU A 855 -3.40 5.51 10.35
CA LEU A 855 -2.93 4.38 11.16
C LEU A 855 -1.93 4.83 12.24
N THR A 856 -2.18 4.41 13.48
CA THR A 856 -1.29 4.58 14.62
C THR A 856 -1.22 3.29 15.44
N ALA A 857 -0.17 3.10 16.24
CA ALA A 857 -0.06 1.99 17.19
C ALA A 857 -0.46 2.37 18.63
N ARG A 858 -0.89 3.62 18.83
CA ARG A 858 -1.18 4.20 20.14
C ARG A 858 -2.28 5.25 20.10
N SER A 859 -2.92 5.45 21.24
CA SER A 859 -3.76 6.60 21.52
C SER A 859 -2.93 7.79 22.00
N ASP A 860 -3.30 8.97 21.53
CA ASP A 860 -2.76 10.27 21.94
C ASP A 860 -3.88 11.22 22.41
N THR A 861 -5.14 10.87 22.16
CA THR A 861 -6.31 11.49 22.81
C THR A 861 -6.95 10.51 23.77
N PHE A 862 -7.30 11.01 24.96
CA PHE A 862 -7.82 10.19 26.05
C PHE A 862 -9.00 10.88 26.73
N LEU A 863 -9.99 10.07 27.10
CA LEU A 863 -11.07 10.48 28.00
C LEU A 863 -10.72 10.03 29.41
N ILE A 864 -10.63 10.97 30.35
CA ILE A 864 -10.49 10.68 31.77
C ILE A 864 -11.86 10.86 32.42
N ARG A 865 -12.35 9.79 33.05
CA ARG A 865 -13.47 9.88 34.00
C ARG A 865 -12.96 9.67 35.40
N SER A 866 -13.25 10.61 36.27
CA SER A 866 -12.88 10.56 37.68
C SER A 866 -14.12 10.67 38.57
N PHE A 867 -14.14 9.85 39.59
CA PHE A 867 -15.15 9.79 40.64
C PHE A 867 -14.55 10.30 41.94
N GLY A 868 -15.37 11.02 42.70
CA GLY A 868 -15.07 11.39 44.08
C GLY A 868 -16.30 11.23 44.95
N ASP A 869 -16.09 10.75 46.17
CA ASP A 869 -17.11 10.83 47.22
C ASP A 869 -16.57 11.45 48.50
N ALA A 870 -17.47 12.08 49.23
CA ALA A 870 -17.23 12.58 50.57
C ALA A 870 -17.84 11.61 51.57
N VAL A 871 -17.11 11.29 52.62
CA VAL A 871 -17.54 10.37 53.68
C VAL A 871 -17.69 11.16 54.96
N ASP A 872 -18.78 10.92 55.68
CA ASP A 872 -18.95 11.49 57.02
C ASP A 872 -17.92 10.85 57.98
N PRO A 873 -17.01 11.64 58.59
CA PRO A 873 -15.95 11.12 59.44
C PRO A 873 -16.43 10.34 60.68
N TYR A 874 -17.69 10.56 61.11
CA TYR A 874 -18.25 9.96 62.33
C TYR A 874 -19.06 8.70 62.04
N THR A 875 -19.79 8.66 60.93
CA THR A 875 -20.65 7.51 60.57
C THR A 875 -19.99 6.58 59.55
N ASN A 876 -18.94 7.04 58.87
CA ASN A 876 -18.31 6.36 57.74
C ASN A 876 -19.28 6.12 56.55
N GLU A 877 -20.39 6.86 56.50
CA GLU A 877 -21.36 6.79 55.41
C GLU A 877 -21.01 7.77 54.30
N VAL A 878 -21.32 7.40 53.05
CA VAL A 878 -21.10 8.26 51.88
C VAL A 878 -22.13 9.39 51.88
N ALA A 879 -21.65 10.61 52.06
CA ALA A 879 -22.46 11.81 52.20
C ALA A 879 -22.83 12.44 50.84
N ALA A 880 -21.88 12.47 49.90
CA ALA A 880 -22.08 12.98 48.55
C ALA A 880 -21.17 12.31 47.53
N ARG A 881 -21.53 12.40 46.24
CA ARG A 881 -20.78 11.84 45.11
C ARG A 881 -20.70 12.84 43.97
N ALA A 882 -19.59 12.86 43.27
CA ALA A 882 -19.37 13.67 42.08
C ALA A 882 -18.57 12.90 41.03
N TRP A 883 -18.81 13.24 39.76
CA TRP A 883 -18.10 12.69 38.61
C TRP A 883 -17.67 13.82 37.70
N ILE A 884 -16.43 13.77 37.25
CA ILE A 884 -15.84 14.70 36.30
C ILE A 884 -15.30 13.93 35.10
N GLU A 885 -15.55 14.47 33.92
CA GLU A 885 -15.06 13.96 32.64
C GLU A 885 -14.14 15.01 32.03
N ALA A 886 -13.00 14.59 31.49
CA ALA A 886 -12.06 15.46 30.80
C ALA A 886 -11.49 14.79 29.56
N ILE A 887 -11.41 15.53 28.46
CA ILE A 887 -10.70 15.11 27.25
C ILE A 887 -9.30 15.68 27.31
N VAL A 888 -8.31 14.80 27.20
CA VAL A 888 -6.89 15.12 27.30
C VAL A 888 -6.20 14.72 26.01
N ARG A 889 -5.37 15.61 25.47
CA ARG A 889 -4.68 15.43 24.20
C ARG A 889 -3.17 15.58 24.38
N ARG A 890 -2.41 14.70 23.74
CA ARG A 890 -0.95 14.80 23.68
C ARG A 890 -0.54 15.82 22.62
N LYS A 891 0.44 16.66 22.94
CA LYS A 891 1.00 17.65 22.01
C LYS A 891 2.32 17.15 21.41
N PRO A 892 2.72 17.65 20.22
CA PRO A 892 4.06 17.42 19.69
C PRO A 892 5.16 18.01 20.59
N THR A 893 4.86 19.00 21.44
CA THR A 893 5.85 19.64 22.31
C THR A 893 6.30 18.75 23.47
N LEU A 894 7.60 18.79 23.79
CA LEU A 894 8.18 18.13 24.96
C LEU A 894 7.88 18.91 26.25
N ILE A 895 7.87 18.25 27.40
CA ILE A 895 7.73 18.93 28.71
C ILE A 895 8.93 19.83 28.99
N THR A 896 10.13 19.36 28.61
CA THR A 896 11.38 20.12 28.73
C THR A 896 11.53 21.11 27.59
N GLU A 897 12.35 22.16 27.76
CA GLU A 897 12.72 23.14 26.72
C GLU A 897 13.56 22.55 25.55
N ALA A 898 13.54 21.23 25.37
CA ALA A 898 14.24 20.54 24.30
C ALA A 898 13.46 20.67 22.96
N ALA A 899 14.17 20.53 21.85
CA ALA A 899 13.56 20.66 20.53
C ALA A 899 12.53 19.54 20.27
N PRO A 900 11.34 19.85 19.70
CA PRO A 900 10.23 18.87 19.55
C PRO A 900 10.53 17.64 18.68
N HIS A 901 11.51 17.76 17.77
CA HIS A 901 11.92 16.69 16.85
C HIS A 901 12.78 15.60 17.52
N LEU A 902 13.24 15.81 18.75
CA LEU A 902 14.04 14.83 19.49
C LEU A 902 13.18 13.66 20.02
N ASN A 903 13.82 12.52 20.27
CA ASN A 903 13.15 11.33 20.80
C ASN A 903 12.58 11.57 22.20
N ALA A 904 11.27 11.39 22.38
CA ALA A 904 10.67 11.51 23.70
C ALA A 904 10.99 10.27 24.57
N THR A 905 11.74 10.50 25.65
CA THR A 905 12.13 9.49 26.63
C THR A 905 11.32 9.63 27.92
N ALA A 906 11.56 8.75 28.90
CA ALA A 906 11.00 8.92 30.25
C ALA A 906 11.41 10.26 30.91
N LEU A 907 12.59 10.79 30.57
CA LEU A 907 13.10 12.05 31.10
C LEU A 907 12.56 13.27 30.35
N ASN A 908 12.37 13.15 29.04
CA ASN A 908 11.84 14.22 28.19
C ASN A 908 10.56 13.72 27.46
N PRO A 909 9.44 13.47 28.16
CA PRO A 909 8.21 13.04 27.53
C PRO A 909 7.49 14.22 26.82
N ARG A 910 6.55 13.91 25.92
CA ARG A 910 5.65 14.91 25.32
C ARG A 910 4.58 15.36 26.31
N LYS A 911 4.17 16.62 26.21
CA LYS A 911 3.19 17.24 27.11
C LYS A 911 1.76 16.82 26.77
N PHE A 912 0.95 16.56 27.79
CA PHE A 912 -0.51 16.47 27.68
C PHE A 912 -1.19 17.79 28.05
N GLU A 913 -2.30 18.10 27.39
CA GLU A 913 -3.18 19.21 27.72
C GLU A 913 -4.62 18.76 27.92
N ILE A 914 -5.34 19.42 28.82
CA ILE A 914 -6.78 19.25 28.94
C ILE A 914 -7.44 20.12 27.88
N VAL A 915 -8.15 19.50 26.95
CA VAL A 915 -8.88 20.18 25.86
C VAL A 915 -10.24 20.66 26.36
N SER A 916 -10.97 19.79 27.04
CA SER A 916 -12.28 20.09 27.62
C SER A 916 -12.48 19.32 28.92
N TRP A 917 -13.37 19.81 29.78
CA TRP A 917 -13.83 19.08 30.96
C TRP A 917 -15.23 19.53 31.37
N ARG A 918 -15.97 18.61 31.99
CA ARG A 918 -17.32 18.87 32.52
C ARG A 918 -17.64 18.02 33.74
N TRP A 919 -18.58 18.49 34.56
CA TRP A 919 -19.21 17.66 35.59
C TRP A 919 -20.30 16.80 34.95
N LEU A 920 -20.38 15.52 35.36
CA LEU A 920 -21.41 14.60 34.89
C LEU A 920 -22.58 14.54 35.87
N ASP A 921 -23.80 14.40 35.33
CA ASP A 921 -24.99 14.17 36.12
C ASP A 921 -25.17 12.68 36.46
N LYS A 922 -25.91 12.40 37.53
CA LYS A 922 -26.13 11.04 38.04
C LYS A 922 -26.77 10.11 36.99
N SER A 923 -27.58 10.65 36.08
CA SER A 923 -28.22 9.90 34.99
C SER A 923 -27.25 9.46 33.88
N GLU A 924 -26.10 10.11 33.73
CA GLU A 924 -25.11 9.78 32.70
C GLU A 924 -24.14 8.67 33.15
N VAL A 925 -24.22 8.22 34.41
CA VAL A 925 -23.27 7.28 35.02
C VAL A 925 -23.95 6.07 35.69
N GLN A 926 -25.29 6.06 35.84
CA GLN A 926 -26.03 5.04 36.59
C GLN A 926 -26.92 4.13 35.77
#